data_AF-A0A662Y8R4-F1
#
_entry.id   AF-A0A662Y8R4-F1
#
_cell.length_a   1.000
_cell.length_b   1.000
_cell.length_c   1.000
_cell.angle_alpha   90.00
_cell.angle_beta   90.00
_cell.angle_gamma   90.00
#
_symmetry.space_group_name_H-M   'P 1'
#
loop_
_entity.id
_entity.type
_entity.pdbx_description
1 polymer ?
#
loop_
_entity_poly.entity_id
_entity_poly.type
_entity_poly.pdbx_seq_one_letter_code
_entity_poly.pdbx_strand_id
1 'polypeptide(L)'
;MLTASATSNAAAGMGAEIATLPLVQICRDAQDDRPARCYLTWLKSSGTSSNPDARDAVDTVTTLCRGFSGQVAALEQCLKPIVRLMGTGTPAALAALQLCRFVGDGSNLPAMVECASDLRKKRVSPSTAAQLCGKATGDKGGGNRPQTCFLAAQQKLRWMDQESQVALCEDVVVRSAIAPVDCAVEVKAFTKSLVSSSPSDASSSMFVAKLCRRITNANDVAACMRLLPVKAFTAEQALRLCAGSTMIKNHDDGNDTSHYPTSCASQARTLLQRAVSSDINRSLSFSASASAVRVCEQSTSDAPSKCLSHVQYDRALSAKLRIALCQQAPSDTPQRCLHALRNDVNAQRLEMSDAVALCSRTDSLDPAECTKEVLQAATSVAGTTAVQLCRDAESTAPARCFLAAPRMYDDELKVTLCHGARSSAPASCAAKVVHRITTQPAVKALLCRGASTSAPAICAIEAPFGMAAEDLVTLCQLAENDMPARCAQAVPLSLGVPWFRVAQVCAGATSTTPGRCLAHHIRRNRVQQRSSVGSTLVSECRSMQAVHSALEIAKVAYNCPELRPMCRVQLVLNILDQYGEAMVDAYRHQHSRGAVYVTAVFIDHHDQPHQQMAQHQPILRGSSYAAIVNGSAVFSDLLFTSAGEFVLTFRAGVGVTEEVARVLVHADEAAEALQARCHGLFDRFECSSQPLPSQYDLQHSEQQLLLLPRRFQLNAVSCQQYWLENVGGLGFRGFSRSHDAVYGLPRPLYDLFTWVVLLSFAVYHLVERADSPRIAWTLLGLREGETNRAAIRRAYHRRSLEWHPDKWHALAAALPPAWQQTLGGVYTLVTQAYDQLVAE
;
A
#
# COMPACT_ATOMS: atom_id res chain seq x y z
N MET A 1 8.84 -18.95 -87.27
CA MET A 1 8.51 -17.91 -88.27
C MET A 1 9.06 -16.51 -87.93
N LEU A 2 9.42 -16.20 -86.67
CA LEU A 2 10.13 -14.95 -86.32
C LEU A 2 11.67 -15.00 -86.48
N THR A 3 12.26 -16.12 -86.90
CA THR A 3 13.69 -16.27 -87.16
C THR A 3 14.12 -15.86 -88.58
N ALA A 4 13.16 -15.64 -89.51
CA ALA A 4 13.45 -15.27 -90.90
C ALA A 4 13.54 -13.75 -91.13
N SER A 5 13.17 -12.92 -90.15
CA SER A 5 13.19 -11.45 -90.30
C SER A 5 14.38 -10.79 -89.57
N ALA A 6 15.07 -11.51 -88.68
CA ALA A 6 16.26 -10.99 -87.98
C ALA A 6 17.56 -11.15 -88.79
N THR A 7 17.59 -12.00 -89.81
CA THR A 7 18.76 -12.21 -90.67
C THR A 7 18.88 -11.21 -91.82
N SER A 8 17.81 -10.49 -92.22
CA SER A 8 17.92 -9.47 -93.28
C SER A 8 18.35 -8.08 -92.78
N ASN A 9 18.19 -7.79 -91.48
CA ASN A 9 18.62 -6.50 -90.91
C ASN A 9 20.08 -6.50 -90.42
N ALA A 10 20.75 -7.65 -90.37
CA ALA A 10 22.19 -7.73 -90.10
C ALA A 10 23.06 -7.34 -91.31
N ALA A 11 22.46 -7.11 -92.48
CA ALA A 11 23.17 -6.69 -93.71
C ALA A 11 23.10 -5.17 -93.99
N ALA A 12 22.36 -4.40 -93.18
CA ALA A 12 22.31 -2.94 -93.25
C ALA A 12 22.79 -2.37 -91.92
N GLY A 13 24.07 -1.98 -91.85
CA GLY A 13 24.78 -1.56 -90.63
C GLY A 13 24.14 -0.40 -89.86
N MET A 14 23.08 -0.69 -89.11
CA MET A 14 22.49 0.15 -88.07
C MET A 14 22.89 -0.38 -86.69
N GLY A 15 23.29 0.52 -85.79
CA GLY A 15 23.82 0.19 -84.47
C GLY A 15 22.90 -0.68 -83.62
N ALA A 16 23.49 -1.61 -82.87
CA ALA A 16 22.82 -2.64 -82.07
C ALA A 16 21.88 -2.09 -80.97
N GLU A 17 21.92 -0.79 -80.65
CA GLU A 17 21.09 -0.17 -79.61
C GLU A 17 19.63 0.11 -80.03
N ILE A 18 19.32 0.26 -81.33
CA ILE A 18 17.94 0.59 -81.76
C ILE A 18 17.09 -0.67 -81.96
N ALA A 19 17.72 -1.85 -82.09
CA ALA A 19 17.02 -3.12 -82.29
C ALA A 19 16.58 -3.82 -80.98
N THR A 20 17.08 -3.39 -79.81
CA THR A 20 16.83 -4.05 -78.51
C THR A 20 15.57 -3.56 -77.79
N LEU A 21 15.14 -2.31 -78.01
CA LEU A 21 13.98 -1.70 -77.32
C LEU A 21 12.63 -2.39 -77.60
N PRO A 22 12.25 -2.72 -78.86
CA PRO A 22 10.98 -3.38 -79.14
C PRO A 22 10.90 -4.78 -78.53
N LEU A 23 12.04 -5.47 -78.41
CA LEU A 23 12.14 -6.84 -77.92
C LEU A 23 12.07 -6.92 -76.39
N VAL A 24 12.64 -5.94 -75.67
CA VAL A 24 12.45 -5.79 -74.22
C VAL A 24 10.97 -5.53 -73.89
N GLN A 25 10.28 -4.77 -74.73
CA GLN A 25 8.84 -4.49 -74.58
C GLN A 25 7.99 -5.74 -74.86
N ILE A 26 8.30 -6.50 -75.90
CA ILE A 26 7.63 -7.77 -76.22
C ILE A 26 7.81 -8.82 -75.11
N CYS A 27 9.03 -8.98 -74.58
CA CYS A 27 9.26 -9.92 -73.48
C CYS A 27 8.65 -9.44 -72.15
N ARG A 28 8.40 -8.13 -71.97
CA ARG A 28 7.74 -7.55 -70.79
C ARG A 28 6.23 -7.80 -70.78
N ASP A 29 5.60 -7.85 -71.96
CA ASP A 29 4.14 -8.00 -72.12
C ASP A 29 3.69 -9.46 -72.36
N ALA A 30 4.61 -10.43 -72.34
CA ALA A 30 4.26 -11.85 -72.38
C ALA A 30 3.53 -12.25 -71.08
N GLN A 31 2.27 -12.69 -71.19
CA GLN A 31 1.39 -12.99 -70.05
C GLN A 31 1.75 -14.27 -69.25
N ASP A 32 2.77 -15.03 -69.66
CA ASP A 32 3.24 -16.22 -68.94
C ASP A 32 4.55 -15.92 -68.18
N ASP A 33 4.74 -16.54 -67.02
CA ASP A 33 5.70 -16.28 -65.93
C ASP A 33 7.21 -16.36 -66.26
N ARG A 34 7.65 -16.13 -67.51
CA ARG A 34 9.07 -16.23 -67.91
C ARG A 34 9.61 -15.11 -68.83
N PRO A 35 9.41 -13.81 -68.52
CA PRO A 35 10.04 -12.69 -69.24
C PRO A 35 11.57 -12.78 -69.32
N ALA A 36 12.23 -13.17 -68.23
CA ALA A 36 13.69 -13.31 -68.18
C ALA A 36 14.20 -14.43 -69.09
N ARG A 37 13.41 -15.50 -69.28
CA ARG A 37 13.77 -16.61 -70.17
C ARG A 37 13.61 -16.21 -71.64
N CYS A 38 12.62 -15.40 -71.97
CA CYS A 38 12.44 -14.79 -73.30
C CYS A 38 13.69 -14.00 -73.71
N TYR A 39 14.13 -13.08 -72.84
CA TYR A 39 15.30 -12.23 -73.12
C TYR A 39 16.62 -13.01 -73.16
N LEU A 40 16.83 -13.98 -72.25
CA LEU A 40 18.04 -14.80 -72.22
C LEU A 40 18.13 -15.79 -73.40
N THR A 41 17.01 -16.30 -73.90
CA THR A 41 17.01 -17.18 -75.09
C THR A 41 17.35 -16.40 -76.35
N TRP A 42 16.91 -15.14 -76.43
CA TRP A 42 17.27 -14.23 -77.51
C TRP A 42 18.76 -13.88 -77.50
N LEU A 43 19.33 -13.45 -76.35
CA LEU A 43 20.76 -13.17 -76.17
C LEU A 43 21.66 -14.35 -76.54
N LYS A 44 21.17 -15.58 -76.31
CA LYS A 44 21.90 -16.81 -76.68
C LYS A 44 21.83 -17.11 -78.18
N SER A 45 20.77 -16.68 -78.86
CA SER A 45 20.58 -16.86 -80.30
C SER A 45 21.20 -15.76 -81.17
N SER A 46 21.44 -14.56 -80.60
CA SER A 46 22.03 -13.42 -81.31
C SER A 46 23.55 -13.51 -81.51
N GLY A 47 24.22 -14.50 -80.88
CA GLY A 47 25.66 -14.74 -81.06
C GLY A 47 26.59 -13.64 -80.49
N THR A 48 26.02 -12.60 -79.87
CA THR A 48 26.74 -11.48 -79.25
C THR A 48 27.29 -11.87 -77.88
N SER A 49 28.37 -12.65 -77.88
CA SER A 49 29.05 -13.10 -76.67
C SER A 49 30.38 -12.36 -76.51
N SER A 50 30.32 -11.06 -76.22
CA SER A 50 31.45 -10.31 -75.68
C SER A 50 31.20 -9.99 -74.19
N ASN A 51 32.24 -10.12 -73.36
CA ASN A 51 32.15 -10.02 -71.89
C ASN A 51 31.65 -8.65 -71.34
N PRO A 52 31.81 -7.51 -72.04
CA PRO A 52 31.19 -6.23 -71.65
C PRO A 52 29.66 -6.23 -71.70
N ASP A 53 29.06 -6.89 -72.70
CA ASP A 53 27.60 -6.91 -72.92
C ASP A 53 26.85 -7.71 -71.84
N ALA A 54 27.56 -8.57 -71.11
CA ALA A 54 27.00 -9.35 -70.01
C ALA A 54 26.59 -8.48 -68.81
N ARG A 55 27.21 -7.32 -68.60
CA ARG A 55 26.91 -6.45 -67.46
C ARG A 55 25.65 -5.63 -67.69
N ASP A 56 25.50 -5.05 -68.87
CA ASP A 56 24.29 -4.32 -69.27
C ASP A 56 23.08 -5.25 -69.46
N ALA A 57 23.31 -6.47 -69.93
CA ALA A 57 22.28 -7.51 -69.96
C ALA A 57 21.77 -7.85 -68.54
N VAL A 58 22.66 -7.82 -67.54
CA VAL A 58 22.31 -8.13 -66.15
C VAL A 58 21.54 -6.99 -65.49
N ASP A 59 21.93 -5.74 -65.73
CA ASP A 59 21.16 -4.59 -65.24
C ASP A 59 19.78 -4.49 -65.91
N THR A 60 19.69 -4.77 -67.22
CA THR A 60 18.42 -4.79 -67.95
C THR A 60 17.49 -5.89 -67.41
N VAL A 61 18.01 -7.10 -67.20
CA VAL A 61 17.22 -8.22 -66.63
C VAL A 61 16.85 -7.97 -65.16
N THR A 62 17.73 -7.34 -64.38
CA THR A 62 17.44 -6.95 -62.98
C THR A 62 16.32 -5.93 -62.93
N THR A 63 16.31 -4.97 -63.86
CA THR A 63 15.25 -3.97 -64.00
C THR A 63 13.92 -4.60 -64.44
N LEU A 64 13.97 -5.61 -65.32
CA LEU A 64 12.81 -6.42 -65.71
C LEU A 64 12.22 -7.23 -64.54
N CYS A 65 13.06 -7.88 -63.73
CA CYS A 65 12.59 -8.63 -62.55
C CYS A 65 12.08 -7.69 -61.42
N ARG A 66 12.54 -6.42 -61.35
CA ARG A 66 12.05 -5.42 -60.38
C ARG A 66 10.58 -5.03 -60.59
N GLY A 67 10.01 -5.24 -61.78
CA GLY A 67 8.61 -4.92 -62.07
C GLY A 67 7.58 -5.83 -61.37
N PHE A 68 8.02 -6.98 -60.84
CA PHE A 68 7.17 -7.94 -60.14
C PHE A 68 7.00 -7.53 -58.67
N SER A 69 6.12 -6.57 -58.43
CA SER A 69 5.84 -6.02 -57.09
C SER A 69 5.13 -7.04 -56.19
N GLY A 70 5.90 -7.73 -55.33
CA GLY A 70 5.39 -8.32 -54.09
C GLY A 70 5.15 -9.83 -54.03
N GLN A 71 5.41 -10.61 -55.09
CA GLN A 71 5.33 -12.07 -55.01
C GLN A 71 6.73 -12.72 -55.00
N VAL A 72 7.16 -13.19 -53.82
CA VAL A 72 8.48 -13.82 -53.59
C VAL A 72 8.72 -15.01 -54.51
N ALA A 73 7.70 -15.84 -54.75
CA ALA A 73 7.80 -17.01 -55.63
C ALA A 73 8.06 -16.64 -57.10
N ALA A 74 7.47 -15.52 -57.58
CA ALA A 74 7.68 -15.03 -58.94
C ALA A 74 9.08 -14.43 -59.12
N LEU A 75 9.58 -13.70 -58.11
CA LEU A 75 10.94 -13.19 -58.10
C LEU A 75 11.97 -14.34 -58.08
N GLU A 76 11.74 -15.38 -57.29
CA GLU A 76 12.61 -16.56 -57.23
C GLU A 76 12.66 -17.31 -58.58
N GLN A 77 11.51 -17.44 -59.26
CA GLN A 77 11.44 -18.02 -60.60
C GLN A 77 12.11 -17.14 -61.66
N CYS A 78 12.04 -15.80 -61.54
CA CYS A 78 12.76 -14.85 -62.40
C CYS A 78 14.28 -14.98 -62.24
N LEU A 79 14.76 -15.19 -61.00
CA LEU A 79 16.20 -15.21 -60.66
C LEU A 79 16.90 -16.54 -60.97
N LYS A 80 16.18 -17.66 -60.91
CA LYS A 80 16.73 -19.01 -61.13
C LYS A 80 17.53 -19.19 -62.44
N PRO A 81 17.06 -18.71 -63.60
CA PRO A 81 17.82 -18.81 -64.85
C PRO A 81 19.03 -17.88 -64.91
N ILE A 82 19.00 -16.71 -64.26
CA ILE A 82 20.09 -15.71 -64.26
C ILE A 82 21.32 -16.23 -63.51
N VAL A 83 21.10 -16.80 -62.32
CA VAL A 83 22.17 -17.36 -61.47
C VAL A 83 22.87 -18.55 -62.14
N ARG A 84 22.19 -19.27 -63.04
CA ARG A 84 22.79 -20.36 -63.83
C ARG A 84 23.67 -19.86 -64.99
N LEU A 85 23.42 -18.66 -65.52
CA LEU A 85 24.10 -18.13 -66.70
C LEU A 85 25.30 -17.23 -66.36
N MET A 86 25.30 -16.51 -65.23
CA MET A 86 26.31 -15.48 -64.93
C MET A 86 27.68 -15.98 -64.42
N GLY A 87 27.88 -17.28 -64.21
CA GLY A 87 29.15 -17.77 -63.66
C GLY A 87 29.48 -17.24 -62.25
N THR A 88 30.61 -17.65 -61.68
CA THR A 88 30.95 -17.49 -60.26
C THR A 88 31.73 -16.20 -59.92
N GLY A 89 31.49 -15.09 -60.63
CA GLY A 89 32.20 -13.82 -60.41
C GLY A 89 31.62 -12.97 -59.26
N THR A 90 32.48 -12.15 -58.64
CA THR A 90 32.13 -11.16 -57.60
C THR A 90 30.99 -10.18 -57.97
N PRO A 91 30.81 -9.73 -59.24
CA PRO A 91 29.69 -8.86 -59.60
C PRO A 91 28.33 -9.55 -59.46
N ALA A 92 28.25 -10.85 -59.77
CA ALA A 92 27.02 -11.63 -59.69
C ALA A 92 26.58 -11.88 -58.24
N ALA A 93 27.54 -12.06 -57.32
CA ALA A 93 27.27 -12.17 -55.89
C ALA A 93 26.74 -10.84 -55.32
N LEU A 94 27.30 -9.71 -55.77
CA LEU A 94 26.89 -8.39 -55.31
C LEU A 94 25.50 -8.00 -55.82
N ALA A 95 25.17 -8.35 -57.08
CA ALA A 95 23.82 -8.17 -57.64
C ALA A 95 22.77 -9.05 -56.92
N ALA A 96 23.08 -10.33 -56.68
CA ALA A 96 22.20 -11.23 -55.93
C ALA A 96 21.95 -10.74 -54.48
N LEU A 97 22.97 -10.18 -53.84
CA LEU A 97 22.86 -9.61 -52.49
C LEU A 97 22.12 -8.27 -52.45
N GLN A 98 22.25 -7.43 -53.48
CA GLN A 98 21.42 -6.22 -53.62
C GLN A 98 19.94 -6.55 -53.81
N LEU A 99 19.62 -7.64 -54.51
CA LEU A 99 18.26 -8.16 -54.65
C LEU A 99 17.69 -8.68 -53.32
N CYS A 100 18.48 -9.35 -52.48
CA CYS A 100 18.04 -9.79 -51.14
C CYS A 100 17.65 -8.65 -50.20
N ARG A 101 18.20 -7.45 -50.40
CA ARG A 101 17.83 -6.25 -49.62
C ARG A 101 16.38 -5.82 -49.87
N PHE A 102 15.81 -6.16 -51.02
CA PHE A 102 14.45 -5.80 -51.40
C PHE A 102 13.38 -6.82 -50.94
N VAL A 103 13.77 -8.03 -50.51
CA VAL A 103 12.81 -9.09 -50.12
C VAL A 103 12.11 -8.80 -48.78
N GLY A 104 12.49 -7.74 -48.05
CA GLY A 104 11.88 -7.36 -46.77
C GLY A 104 11.89 -5.87 -46.47
N ASP A 105 11.66 -5.03 -47.49
CA ASP A 105 11.61 -3.56 -47.43
C ASP A 105 12.83 -2.88 -46.78
N GLY A 106 13.97 -3.58 -46.72
CA GLY A 106 15.20 -3.12 -46.08
C GLY A 106 15.17 -3.05 -44.54
N SER A 107 14.06 -3.41 -43.89
CA SER A 107 13.87 -3.28 -42.44
C SER A 107 13.77 -4.63 -41.69
N ASN A 108 13.45 -5.72 -42.40
CA ASN A 108 13.34 -7.05 -41.79
C ASN A 108 14.67 -7.82 -41.84
N LEU A 109 15.55 -7.54 -40.88
CA LEU A 109 16.92 -8.09 -40.78
C LEU A 109 16.96 -9.63 -40.78
N PRO A 110 16.06 -10.37 -40.09
CA PRO A 110 15.98 -11.83 -40.20
C PRO A 110 15.77 -12.34 -41.63
N ALA A 111 14.86 -11.73 -42.40
CA ALA A 111 14.57 -12.13 -43.78
C ALA A 111 15.76 -11.84 -44.72
N MET A 112 16.52 -10.77 -44.48
CA MET A 112 17.75 -10.49 -45.22
C MET A 112 18.84 -11.54 -44.95
N VAL A 113 19.04 -11.91 -43.68
CA VAL A 113 20.02 -12.93 -43.27
C VAL A 113 19.61 -14.31 -43.80
N GLU A 114 18.31 -14.60 -43.85
CA GLU A 114 17.75 -15.83 -44.41
C GLU A 114 17.91 -15.89 -45.93
N CYS A 115 17.60 -14.81 -46.67
CA CYS A 115 17.86 -14.71 -48.11
C CYS A 115 19.36 -14.87 -48.44
N ALA A 116 20.25 -14.23 -47.67
CA ALA A 116 21.69 -14.37 -47.84
C ALA A 116 22.20 -15.78 -47.50
N SER A 117 21.58 -16.44 -46.52
CA SER A 117 21.86 -17.83 -46.15
C SER A 117 21.39 -18.81 -47.24
N ASP A 118 20.20 -18.60 -47.81
CA ASP A 118 19.57 -19.47 -48.81
C ASP A 118 20.20 -19.34 -50.20
N LEU A 119 20.88 -18.23 -50.50
CA LEU A 119 21.73 -18.10 -51.69
C LEU A 119 22.92 -19.09 -51.70
N ARG A 120 23.15 -19.85 -50.61
CA ARG A 120 23.93 -21.10 -50.50
C ARG A 120 25.11 -21.24 -51.48
N LYS A 121 26.00 -20.26 -51.53
CA LYS A 121 27.36 -20.43 -52.10
C LYS A 121 28.41 -19.93 -51.10
N LYS A 122 29.31 -20.84 -50.72
CA LYS A 122 30.37 -20.75 -49.68
C LYS A 122 31.40 -19.59 -49.81
N ARG A 123 31.11 -18.44 -50.43
CA ARG A 123 32.15 -17.43 -50.72
C ARG A 123 31.66 -15.97 -50.63
N VAL A 124 31.00 -15.61 -49.54
CA VAL A 124 30.87 -14.20 -49.12
C VAL A 124 31.99 -13.90 -48.13
N SER A 125 32.81 -12.87 -48.38
CA SER A 125 33.98 -12.58 -47.52
C SER A 125 33.56 -11.91 -46.19
N PRO A 126 34.26 -12.16 -45.06
CA PRO A 126 33.90 -11.62 -43.75
C PRO A 126 33.85 -10.09 -43.68
N SER A 127 34.75 -9.41 -44.41
CA SER A 127 34.75 -7.95 -44.50
C SER A 127 33.49 -7.41 -45.17
N THR A 128 32.90 -8.16 -46.11
CA THR A 128 31.64 -7.81 -46.75
C THR A 128 30.46 -7.96 -45.79
N ALA A 129 30.46 -8.98 -44.92
CA ALA A 129 29.44 -9.15 -43.89
C ALA A 129 29.55 -8.08 -42.78
N ALA A 130 30.78 -7.72 -42.38
CA ALA A 130 31.06 -6.66 -41.42
C ALA A 130 30.58 -5.28 -41.90
N GLN A 131 30.87 -4.94 -43.17
CA GLN A 131 30.36 -3.71 -43.79
C GLN A 131 28.83 -3.66 -43.87
N LEU A 132 28.17 -4.82 -43.96
CA LEU A 132 26.71 -4.94 -43.98
C LEU A 132 26.10 -4.66 -42.61
N CYS A 133 26.59 -5.29 -41.53
CA CYS A 133 26.10 -5.00 -40.18
C CYS A 133 26.48 -3.59 -39.70
N GLY A 134 27.63 -3.05 -40.13
CA GLY A 134 28.06 -1.69 -39.79
C GLY A 134 27.27 -0.57 -40.49
N LYS A 135 26.59 -0.87 -41.63
CA LYS A 135 25.77 0.09 -42.38
C LYS A 135 24.27 -0.04 -42.15
N ALA A 136 23.83 -1.00 -41.33
CA ALA A 136 22.44 -1.12 -40.89
C ALA A 136 22.14 -0.01 -39.87
N THR A 137 22.08 1.23 -40.32
CA THR A 137 21.63 2.37 -39.52
C THR A 137 20.11 2.29 -39.42
N GLY A 138 19.61 1.98 -38.23
CA GLY A 138 18.18 2.09 -37.94
C GLY A 138 17.78 3.57 -38.05
N ASP A 139 17.00 3.89 -39.07
CA ASP A 139 16.36 5.20 -39.15
C ASP A 139 15.28 5.26 -38.07
N LYS A 140 15.43 6.23 -37.18
CA LYS A 140 14.53 6.73 -36.14
C LYS A 140 13.51 5.74 -35.55
N GLY A 141 13.88 5.14 -34.41
CA GLY A 141 12.91 4.86 -33.33
C GLY A 141 12.72 3.41 -32.89
N GLY A 142 13.26 2.42 -33.61
CA GLY A 142 13.21 1.01 -33.19
C GLY A 142 14.59 0.49 -32.80
N GLY A 143 14.79 0.11 -31.54
CA GLY A 143 16.06 -0.31 -30.95
C GLY A 143 16.67 -1.63 -31.44
N ASN A 144 16.85 -1.81 -32.74
CA ASN A 144 17.67 -2.91 -33.28
C ASN A 144 19.12 -2.44 -33.40
N ARG A 145 19.89 -2.65 -32.32
CA ARG A 145 21.31 -2.30 -32.24
C ARG A 145 22.17 -3.20 -33.15
N PRO A 146 23.34 -2.71 -33.61
CA PRO A 146 24.36 -3.52 -34.30
C PRO A 146 24.71 -4.83 -33.58
N GLN A 147 24.56 -4.85 -32.24
CA GLN A 147 24.69 -6.02 -31.38
C GLN A 147 23.79 -7.19 -31.81
N THR A 148 22.56 -6.92 -32.24
CA THR A 148 21.60 -7.97 -32.69
C THR A 148 22.00 -8.57 -34.04
N CYS A 149 22.49 -7.74 -34.97
CA CYS A 149 23.07 -8.21 -36.24
C CYS A 149 24.32 -9.05 -35.99
N PHE A 150 25.18 -8.60 -35.08
CA PHE A 150 26.40 -9.31 -34.68
C PHE A 150 26.10 -10.66 -34.05
N LEU A 151 25.20 -10.73 -33.05
CA LEU A 151 24.83 -11.98 -32.38
C LEU A 151 24.16 -12.97 -33.33
N ALA A 152 23.27 -12.52 -34.21
CA ALA A 152 22.62 -13.36 -35.21
C ALA A 152 23.61 -13.87 -36.27
N ALA A 153 24.52 -13.01 -36.72
CA ALA A 153 25.60 -13.38 -37.64
C ALA A 153 26.54 -14.40 -36.99
N GLN A 154 26.93 -14.20 -35.73
CA GLN A 154 27.85 -15.10 -35.02
C GLN A 154 27.23 -16.47 -34.74
N GLN A 155 25.93 -16.54 -34.42
CA GLN A 155 25.24 -17.83 -34.22
C GLN A 155 25.05 -18.64 -35.51
N LYS A 156 24.79 -17.98 -36.64
CA LYS A 156 24.52 -18.65 -37.92
C LYS A 156 25.74 -18.79 -38.86
N LEU A 157 26.80 -17.99 -38.68
CA LEU A 157 28.04 -18.03 -39.48
C LEU A 157 29.20 -18.68 -38.70
N ARG A 158 28.98 -19.92 -38.24
CA ARG A 158 29.94 -20.70 -37.42
C ARG A 158 31.30 -21.02 -38.08
N TRP A 159 31.56 -20.52 -39.28
CA TRP A 159 32.74 -20.84 -40.10
C TRP A 159 33.82 -19.74 -40.09
N MET A 160 33.65 -18.63 -39.36
CA MET A 160 34.66 -17.56 -39.25
C MET A 160 35.81 -17.93 -38.31
N ASP A 161 37.06 -17.64 -38.72
CA ASP A 161 38.25 -17.76 -37.86
C ASP A 161 38.31 -16.66 -36.78
N GLN A 162 39.13 -16.90 -35.75
CA GLN A 162 39.23 -16.07 -34.57
C GLN A 162 39.79 -14.65 -34.87
N GLU A 163 40.64 -14.52 -35.88
CA GLU A 163 41.26 -13.24 -36.26
C GLU A 163 40.24 -12.33 -36.96
N SER A 164 39.39 -12.91 -37.80
CA SER A 164 38.24 -12.23 -38.42
C SER A 164 37.16 -11.81 -37.42
N GLN A 165 36.99 -12.57 -36.33
CA GLN A 165 36.09 -12.20 -35.23
C GLN A 165 36.65 -11.03 -34.39
N VAL A 166 37.98 -10.98 -34.21
CA VAL A 166 38.67 -9.89 -33.50
C VAL A 166 38.60 -8.58 -34.28
N ALA A 167 38.89 -8.63 -35.59
CA ALA A 167 38.77 -7.45 -36.47
C ALA A 167 37.34 -6.89 -36.48
N LEU A 168 36.33 -7.76 -36.36
CA LEU A 168 34.93 -7.39 -36.27
C LEU A 168 34.60 -6.66 -34.95
N CYS A 169 35.06 -7.15 -33.79
CA CYS A 169 34.89 -6.45 -32.50
C CYS A 169 35.63 -5.10 -32.48
N GLU A 170 36.86 -5.04 -33.01
CA GLU A 170 37.67 -3.81 -33.01
C GLU A 170 37.03 -2.69 -33.85
N ASP A 171 36.56 -2.98 -35.07
CA ASP A 171 35.96 -1.97 -35.94
C ASP A 171 34.57 -1.51 -35.43
N VAL A 172 33.84 -2.38 -34.71
CA VAL A 172 32.55 -2.05 -34.08
C VAL A 172 32.74 -1.19 -32.83
N VAL A 173 33.72 -1.49 -31.97
CA VAL A 173 34.02 -0.69 -30.75
C VAL A 173 34.45 0.73 -31.13
N VAL A 174 35.25 0.89 -32.19
CA VAL A 174 35.71 2.21 -32.66
C VAL A 174 34.57 3.05 -33.25
N ARG A 175 33.55 2.44 -33.88
CA ARG A 175 32.52 3.16 -34.64
C ARG A 175 31.17 3.33 -33.95
N SER A 176 30.84 2.51 -32.94
CA SER A 176 29.48 2.43 -32.41
C SER A 176 29.33 2.57 -30.89
N ALA A 177 30.37 3.08 -30.19
CA ALA A 177 30.33 3.39 -28.75
C ALA A 177 29.81 2.24 -27.86
N ILE A 178 30.14 1.00 -28.22
CA ILE A 178 29.87 -0.17 -27.37
C ILE A 178 30.95 -0.23 -26.29
N ALA A 179 30.56 -0.49 -25.04
CA ALA A 179 31.50 -0.73 -23.95
C ALA A 179 32.43 -1.90 -24.32
N PRO A 180 33.76 -1.71 -24.43
CA PRO A 180 34.71 -2.76 -24.82
C PRO A 180 34.62 -4.02 -23.97
N VAL A 181 34.15 -3.84 -22.73
CA VAL A 181 33.94 -4.88 -21.72
C VAL A 181 32.88 -5.90 -22.16
N ASP A 182 31.79 -5.46 -22.81
CA ASP A 182 30.72 -6.36 -23.23
C ASP A 182 31.15 -7.26 -24.40
N CYS A 183 31.91 -6.72 -25.39
CA CYS A 183 32.51 -7.52 -26.46
C CYS A 183 33.47 -8.58 -25.88
N ALA A 184 34.28 -8.19 -24.88
CA ALA A 184 35.25 -9.09 -24.26
C ALA A 184 34.59 -10.23 -23.45
N VAL A 185 33.51 -9.93 -22.73
CA VAL A 185 32.75 -10.93 -21.96
C VAL A 185 32.10 -11.95 -22.89
N GLU A 186 31.48 -11.51 -23.98
CA GLU A 186 30.81 -12.39 -24.94
C GLU A 186 31.80 -13.26 -25.74
N VAL A 187 32.94 -12.68 -26.17
CA VAL A 187 34.00 -13.44 -26.83
C VAL A 187 34.57 -14.52 -25.90
N LYS A 188 34.72 -14.21 -24.60
CA LYS A 188 35.21 -15.15 -23.57
C LYS A 188 34.18 -16.25 -23.25
N ALA A 189 32.89 -15.91 -23.19
CA ALA A 189 31.81 -16.89 -23.02
C ALA A 189 31.76 -17.87 -24.20
N PHE A 190 31.92 -17.35 -25.42
CA PHE A 190 31.94 -18.15 -26.63
C PHE A 190 33.16 -19.07 -26.72
N THR A 191 34.38 -18.57 -26.43
CA THR A 191 35.60 -19.41 -26.44
C THR A 191 35.56 -20.52 -25.39
N LYS A 192 34.98 -20.24 -24.21
CA LYS A 192 34.75 -21.27 -23.18
C LYS A 192 33.79 -22.38 -23.64
N SER A 193 32.88 -22.11 -24.56
CA SER A 193 31.94 -23.12 -25.07
C SER A 193 32.53 -24.03 -26.16
N LEU A 194 33.62 -23.59 -26.83
CA LEU A 194 34.21 -24.31 -27.97
C LEU A 194 35.46 -25.14 -27.63
N VAL A 195 36.16 -24.84 -26.53
CA VAL A 195 37.42 -25.50 -26.18
C VAL A 195 37.25 -26.24 -24.85
N SER A 196 36.91 -27.53 -24.91
CA SER A 196 36.76 -28.38 -23.72
C SER A 196 38.05 -29.07 -23.26
N SER A 197 39.22 -28.81 -23.85
CA SER A 197 40.47 -29.46 -23.41
C SER A 197 41.76 -28.82 -23.95
N SER A 198 42.29 -27.79 -23.28
CA SER A 198 43.74 -27.48 -23.23
C SER A 198 44.02 -26.27 -22.32
N PRO A 199 45.04 -26.31 -21.44
CA PRO A 199 45.37 -25.20 -20.54
C PRO A 199 46.33 -24.21 -21.21
N SER A 200 45.79 -23.16 -21.82
CA SER A 200 46.55 -21.91 -22.05
C SER A 200 45.71 -20.66 -21.74
N ASP A 201 45.19 -20.58 -20.52
CA ASP A 201 44.49 -19.40 -19.97
C ASP A 201 45.30 -18.09 -20.06
N ALA A 202 46.63 -18.20 -20.20
CA ALA A 202 47.52 -17.05 -20.29
C ALA A 202 47.26 -16.18 -21.55
N SER A 203 46.93 -16.76 -22.71
CA SER A 203 46.73 -15.97 -23.95
C SER A 203 45.44 -15.15 -23.93
N SER A 204 44.35 -15.73 -23.40
CA SER A 204 43.05 -15.05 -23.22
C SER A 204 43.11 -13.93 -22.19
N SER A 205 43.83 -14.14 -21.08
CA SER A 205 44.03 -13.09 -20.06
C SER A 205 44.88 -11.91 -20.56
N MET A 206 45.88 -12.18 -21.40
CA MET A 206 46.74 -11.16 -22.00
C MET A 206 46.03 -10.35 -23.09
N PHE A 207 45.10 -10.99 -23.81
CA PHE A 207 44.18 -10.35 -24.76
C PHE A 207 43.25 -9.35 -24.05
N VAL A 208 42.56 -9.79 -23.00
CA VAL A 208 41.67 -8.90 -22.22
C VAL A 208 42.48 -7.79 -21.54
N ALA A 209 43.68 -8.06 -21.03
CA ALA A 209 44.56 -7.04 -20.47
C ALA A 209 45.03 -5.99 -21.51
N LYS A 210 45.30 -6.39 -22.77
CA LYS A 210 45.61 -5.44 -23.87
C LYS A 210 44.41 -4.57 -24.22
N LEU A 211 43.20 -5.13 -24.18
CA LEU A 211 41.95 -4.40 -24.39
C LEU A 211 41.71 -3.39 -23.25
N CYS A 212 41.86 -3.82 -21.99
CA CYS A 212 41.68 -2.96 -20.81
C CYS A 212 42.70 -1.82 -20.75
N ARG A 213 43.93 -2.01 -21.26
CA ARG A 213 45.01 -1.02 -21.23
C ARG A 213 44.71 0.26 -22.03
N ARG A 214 43.76 0.23 -22.96
CA ARG A 214 43.36 1.40 -23.77
C ARG A 214 42.11 2.12 -23.23
N ILE A 215 41.51 1.62 -22.15
CA ILE A 215 40.34 2.22 -21.50
C ILE A 215 40.81 3.39 -20.64
N THR A 216 40.27 4.58 -20.89
CA THR A 216 40.61 5.81 -20.15
C THR A 216 39.60 6.15 -19.05
N ASN A 217 38.40 5.56 -19.08
CA ASN A 217 37.34 5.76 -18.08
C ASN A 217 37.57 4.87 -16.84
N ALA A 218 37.61 5.47 -15.65
CA ALA A 218 37.89 4.79 -14.38
C ALA A 218 36.88 3.67 -14.04
N ASN A 219 35.59 3.87 -14.35
CA ASN A 219 34.54 2.90 -14.08
C ASN A 219 34.68 1.67 -14.99
N ASP A 220 35.05 1.89 -16.24
CA ASP A 220 35.27 0.83 -17.22
C ASP A 220 36.56 0.05 -16.93
N VAL A 221 37.62 0.73 -16.46
CA VAL A 221 38.84 0.06 -15.97
C VAL A 221 38.52 -0.82 -14.76
N ALA A 222 37.74 -0.33 -13.80
CA ALA A 222 37.32 -1.11 -12.64
C ALA A 222 36.46 -2.32 -13.01
N ALA A 223 35.53 -2.16 -13.96
CA ALA A 223 34.72 -3.26 -14.50
C ALA A 223 35.59 -4.31 -15.24
N CYS A 224 36.54 -3.85 -16.06
CA CYS A 224 37.49 -4.70 -16.79
C CYS A 224 38.38 -5.50 -15.82
N MET A 225 38.85 -4.87 -14.74
CA MET A 225 39.68 -5.50 -13.70
C MET A 225 38.94 -6.59 -12.93
N ARG A 226 37.63 -6.43 -12.68
CA ARG A 226 36.79 -7.46 -12.01
C ARG A 226 36.66 -8.76 -12.83
N LEU A 227 36.85 -8.69 -14.14
CA LEU A 227 36.67 -9.82 -15.07
C LEU A 227 37.97 -10.61 -15.33
N LEU A 228 39.10 -10.12 -14.81
CA LEU A 228 40.42 -10.71 -14.95
C LEU A 228 40.80 -11.47 -13.66
N PRO A 229 41.42 -12.66 -13.75
CA PRO A 229 41.88 -13.37 -12.57
C PRO A 229 42.96 -12.55 -11.85
N VAL A 230 42.90 -12.47 -10.52
CA VAL A 230 43.78 -11.65 -9.66
C VAL A 230 45.28 -11.86 -9.92
N LYS A 231 45.67 -13.03 -10.44
CA LYS A 231 47.06 -13.38 -10.80
C LYS A 231 47.55 -12.73 -12.10
N ALA A 232 46.67 -12.13 -12.90
CA ALA A 232 47.02 -11.52 -14.19
C ALA A 232 47.79 -10.20 -14.06
N PHE A 233 47.80 -9.59 -12.87
CA PHE A 233 48.54 -8.35 -12.59
C PHE A 233 49.36 -8.48 -11.31
N THR A 234 50.57 -7.93 -11.30
CA THR A 234 51.28 -7.69 -10.04
C THR A 234 50.59 -6.55 -9.28
N ALA A 235 50.72 -6.51 -7.94
CA ALA A 235 50.14 -5.43 -7.13
C ALA A 235 50.61 -4.03 -7.58
N GLU A 236 51.82 -3.95 -8.15
CA GLU A 236 52.36 -2.72 -8.74
C GLU A 236 51.70 -2.36 -10.09
N GLN A 237 51.38 -3.35 -10.92
CA GLN A 237 50.65 -3.15 -12.18
C GLN A 237 49.19 -2.75 -11.93
N ALA A 238 48.52 -3.35 -10.92
CA ALA A 238 47.18 -2.95 -10.51
C ALA A 238 47.15 -1.50 -9.99
N LEU A 239 48.11 -1.13 -9.15
CA LEU A 239 48.26 0.25 -8.67
C LEU A 239 48.57 1.24 -9.80
N ARG A 240 49.37 0.87 -10.81
CA ARG A 240 49.62 1.72 -11.99
C ARG A 240 48.39 1.88 -12.88
N LEU A 241 47.58 0.84 -13.05
CA LEU A 241 46.32 0.91 -13.80
C LEU A 241 45.29 1.79 -13.09
N CYS A 242 45.24 1.75 -11.76
CA CYS A 242 44.41 2.66 -10.98
C CYS A 242 44.97 4.10 -10.98
N ALA A 243 46.29 4.29 -10.89
CA ALA A 243 46.92 5.63 -10.93
C ALA A 243 46.89 6.30 -12.32
N GLY A 244 46.78 5.54 -13.41
CA GLY A 244 46.71 6.10 -14.77
C GLY A 244 45.41 6.87 -15.06
N SER A 245 44.32 6.60 -14.34
CA SER A 245 43.03 7.25 -14.55
C SER A 245 42.95 8.68 -13.98
N THR A 246 43.99 9.16 -13.29
CA THR A 246 44.01 10.48 -12.63
C THR A 246 44.71 11.58 -13.45
N MET A 247 45.13 11.32 -14.68
CA MET A 247 45.95 12.26 -15.49
C MET A 247 45.16 13.17 -16.45
N ILE A 248 43.82 13.12 -16.48
CA ILE A 248 43.03 14.10 -17.24
C ILE A 248 42.34 15.04 -16.24
N LYS A 249 43.06 16.10 -15.84
CA LYS A 249 42.43 17.28 -15.23
C LYS A 249 41.71 18.05 -16.32
N ASN A 250 40.42 17.79 -16.50
CA ASN A 250 39.54 18.82 -17.05
C ASN A 250 38.92 19.55 -15.87
N HIS A 251 39.20 20.85 -15.82
CA HIS A 251 38.59 21.79 -14.91
C HIS A 251 37.07 21.78 -15.09
N ASP A 252 36.34 21.95 -13.99
CA ASP A 252 34.90 22.20 -13.88
C ASP A 252 33.98 20.98 -14.08
N ASP A 253 33.77 20.22 -12.99
CA ASP A 253 32.43 19.95 -12.45
C ASP A 253 32.54 19.20 -11.11
N GLY A 254 31.97 19.78 -10.05
CA GLY A 254 32.20 19.42 -8.64
C GLY A 254 31.57 18.11 -8.16
N ASN A 255 31.88 16.98 -8.78
CA ASN A 255 31.52 15.65 -8.26
C ASN A 255 32.75 14.74 -8.13
N ASP A 256 33.48 14.93 -7.04
CA ASP A 256 34.80 14.35 -6.71
C ASP A 256 34.79 12.84 -6.34
N THR A 257 33.74 12.09 -6.68
CA THR A 257 33.57 10.70 -6.21
C THR A 257 34.49 9.66 -6.85
N SER A 258 35.22 9.98 -7.93
CA SER A 258 36.04 8.99 -8.66
C SER A 258 37.50 8.87 -8.19
N HIS A 259 37.98 9.75 -7.29
CA HIS A 259 39.39 9.81 -6.87
C HIS A 259 39.73 9.10 -5.54
N TYR A 260 38.74 8.62 -4.78
CA TYR A 260 38.97 8.10 -3.43
C TYR A 260 39.74 6.77 -3.34
N PRO A 261 39.47 5.74 -4.17
CA PRO A 261 40.15 4.45 -4.04
C PRO A 261 41.66 4.54 -4.34
N THR A 262 42.04 5.41 -5.28
CA THR A 262 43.42 5.65 -5.68
C THR A 262 44.18 6.48 -4.66
N SER A 263 43.57 7.54 -4.11
CA SER A 263 44.14 8.31 -3.00
C SER A 263 44.39 7.40 -1.79
N CYS A 264 43.37 6.65 -1.37
CA CYS A 264 43.46 5.72 -0.23
C CYS A 264 44.58 4.70 -0.43
N ALA A 265 44.60 4.00 -1.57
CA ALA A 265 45.60 2.96 -1.81
C ALA A 265 47.03 3.52 -1.89
N SER A 266 47.22 4.72 -2.45
CA SER A 266 48.53 5.37 -2.52
C SER A 266 49.05 5.79 -1.14
N GLN A 267 48.21 6.46 -0.34
CA GLN A 267 48.56 6.88 1.02
C GLN A 267 48.78 5.67 1.94
N ALA A 268 47.88 4.68 1.90
CA ALA A 268 48.00 3.46 2.68
C ALA A 268 49.30 2.70 2.34
N ARG A 269 49.71 2.67 1.07
CA ARG A 269 51.00 2.08 0.67
C ARG A 269 52.18 2.79 1.32
N THR A 270 52.24 4.12 1.25
CA THR A 270 53.35 4.89 1.86
C THR A 270 53.43 4.67 3.36
N LEU A 271 52.28 4.64 4.04
CA LEU A 271 52.18 4.40 5.48
C LEU A 271 52.62 2.98 5.85
N LEU A 272 52.16 1.96 5.11
CA LEU A 272 52.57 0.57 5.32
C LEU A 272 54.05 0.35 5.01
N GLN A 273 54.60 1.00 4.00
CA GLN A 273 56.04 0.91 3.70
C GLN A 273 56.87 1.45 4.87
N ARG A 274 56.52 2.60 5.44
CA ARG A 274 57.21 3.14 6.62
C ARG A 274 57.09 2.23 7.84
N ALA A 275 55.91 1.66 8.07
CA ALA A 275 55.67 0.75 9.19
C ALA A 275 56.45 -0.57 9.06
N VAL A 276 56.40 -1.19 7.87
CA VAL A 276 57.04 -2.49 7.59
C VAL A 276 58.57 -2.36 7.50
N SER A 277 59.11 -1.20 7.12
CA SER A 277 60.57 -0.97 7.14
C SER A 277 61.18 -0.99 8.55
N SER A 278 60.36 -0.85 9.61
CA SER A 278 60.82 -0.91 11.01
C SER A 278 60.67 -2.29 11.65
N ASP A 279 59.71 -3.11 11.19
CA ASP A 279 59.50 -4.48 11.66
C ASP A 279 60.23 -5.46 10.73
N ILE A 280 61.41 -5.89 11.17
CA ILE A 280 62.41 -6.68 10.45
C ILE A 280 61.80 -7.93 9.76
N ASN A 281 61.47 -7.78 8.48
CA ASN A 281 61.73 -8.65 7.32
C ASN A 281 61.48 -10.18 7.36
N ARG A 282 60.82 -10.78 8.36
CA ARG A 282 60.71 -12.27 8.41
C ARG A 282 59.33 -12.93 8.49
N SER A 283 58.22 -12.23 8.79
CA SER A 283 56.95 -12.94 9.06
C SER A 283 55.76 -12.61 8.16
N LEU A 284 55.83 -11.59 7.30
CA LEU A 284 54.71 -11.22 6.43
C LEU A 284 55.09 -11.44 4.96
N SER A 285 54.56 -12.52 4.37
CA SER A 285 54.67 -12.84 2.94
C SER A 285 53.90 -11.89 2.02
N PHE A 286 53.33 -10.80 2.56
CA PHE A 286 52.53 -9.84 1.82
C PHE A 286 53.31 -8.54 1.58
N SER A 287 53.44 -8.18 0.30
CA SER A 287 53.95 -6.86 -0.12
C SER A 287 53.09 -5.74 0.49
N ALA A 288 53.71 -4.66 0.98
CA ALA A 288 53.01 -3.48 1.49
C ALA A 288 51.94 -2.95 0.51
N SER A 289 52.15 -3.12 -0.79
CA SER A 289 51.19 -2.79 -1.85
C SER A 289 49.92 -3.66 -1.79
N ALA A 290 50.05 -4.96 -1.53
CA ALA A 290 48.89 -5.86 -1.43
C ALA A 290 48.06 -5.56 -0.17
N SER A 291 48.72 -5.24 0.94
CA SER A 291 48.05 -4.81 2.17
C SER A 291 47.36 -3.46 2.03
N ALA A 292 47.94 -2.51 1.28
CA ALA A 292 47.30 -1.23 0.99
C ALA A 292 46.00 -1.38 0.20
N VAL A 293 46.02 -2.24 -0.83
CA VAL A 293 44.82 -2.57 -1.60
C VAL A 293 43.76 -3.20 -0.70
N ARG A 294 44.14 -4.12 0.19
CA ARG A 294 43.21 -4.79 1.12
C ARG A 294 42.58 -3.83 2.14
N VAL A 295 43.34 -2.85 2.65
CA VAL A 295 42.82 -1.83 3.58
C VAL A 295 41.77 -0.94 2.92
N CYS A 296 42.02 -0.54 1.67
CA CYS A 296 41.16 0.35 0.90
C CYS A 296 40.11 -0.39 0.03
N GLU A 297 40.08 -1.72 0.09
CA GLU A 297 39.15 -2.55 -0.67
C GLU A 297 37.71 -2.23 -0.24
N GLN A 298 36.87 -1.82 -1.21
CA GLN A 298 35.48 -1.36 -1.01
C GLN A 298 35.31 -0.05 -0.23
N SER A 299 36.39 0.69 0.05
CA SER A 299 36.27 2.01 0.66
C SER A 299 35.68 3.03 -0.30
N THR A 300 34.75 3.85 0.19
CA THR A 300 34.17 4.99 -0.53
C THR A 300 34.83 6.31 -0.16
N SER A 301 35.80 6.30 0.76
CA SER A 301 36.48 7.48 1.30
C SER A 301 37.95 7.20 1.62
N ASP A 302 38.71 8.24 1.94
CA ASP A 302 40.10 8.15 2.41
C ASP A 302 40.21 7.80 3.92
N ALA A 303 39.11 7.37 4.55
CA ALA A 303 39.08 7.04 5.97
C ALA A 303 40.01 5.87 6.37
N PRO A 304 40.14 4.77 5.59
CA PRO A 304 41.05 3.68 5.93
C PRO A 304 42.53 4.13 6.01
N SER A 305 42.95 5.02 5.12
CA SER A 305 44.32 5.55 5.12
C SER A 305 44.56 6.49 6.31
N LYS A 306 43.57 7.35 6.64
CA LYS A 306 43.60 8.20 7.84
C LYS A 306 43.67 7.37 9.12
N CYS A 307 42.79 6.38 9.26
CA CYS A 307 42.87 5.41 10.36
C CYS A 307 44.27 4.81 10.48
N LEU A 308 44.83 4.32 9.36
CA LEU A 308 46.14 3.70 9.33
C LEU A 308 47.25 4.68 9.73
N SER A 309 47.15 5.94 9.32
CA SER A 309 48.12 7.00 9.65
C SER A 309 48.18 7.28 11.15
N HIS A 310 47.04 7.19 11.85
CA HIS A 310 46.96 7.41 13.28
C HIS A 310 47.49 6.21 14.08
N VAL A 311 47.36 4.99 13.56
CA VAL A 311 47.85 3.78 14.24
C VAL A 311 49.27 3.36 13.84
N GLN A 312 49.91 4.05 12.89
CA GLN A 312 51.22 3.64 12.37
C GLN A 312 52.33 3.61 13.43
N TYR A 313 52.25 4.48 14.44
CA TYR A 313 53.23 4.58 15.52
C TYR A 313 52.88 3.73 16.75
N ASP A 314 51.76 3.00 16.68
CA ASP A 314 51.31 2.16 17.77
C ASP A 314 52.09 0.85 17.80
N ARG A 315 53.11 0.79 18.66
CA ARG A 315 53.98 -0.38 18.84
C ARG A 315 53.25 -1.62 19.40
N ALA A 316 52.08 -1.45 20.02
CA ALA A 316 51.32 -2.57 20.57
C ALA A 316 50.53 -3.32 19.48
N LEU A 317 50.32 -2.69 18.33
CA LEU A 317 49.63 -3.30 17.19
C LEU A 317 50.62 -3.90 16.19
N SER A 318 50.50 -5.20 15.92
CA SER A 318 51.17 -5.82 14.78
C SER A 318 50.62 -5.26 13.46
N ALA A 319 51.42 -5.30 12.38
CA ALA A 319 50.97 -4.83 11.07
C ALA A 319 49.67 -5.53 10.60
N LYS A 320 49.49 -6.82 10.93
CA LYS A 320 48.25 -7.57 10.63
C LYS A 320 47.04 -6.97 11.35
N LEU A 321 47.19 -6.61 12.63
CA LEU A 321 46.12 -5.99 13.42
C LEU A 321 45.83 -4.55 12.97
N ARG A 322 46.84 -3.77 12.59
CA ARG A 322 46.64 -2.43 12.02
C ARG A 322 45.81 -2.49 10.74
N ILE A 323 46.10 -3.45 9.86
CA ILE A 323 45.34 -3.68 8.63
C ILE A 323 43.90 -4.10 8.98
N ALA A 324 43.72 -5.05 9.91
CA ALA A 324 42.40 -5.52 10.30
C ALA A 324 41.51 -4.41 10.91
N LEU A 325 42.10 -3.53 11.73
CA LEU A 325 41.40 -2.41 12.35
C LEU A 325 40.90 -1.40 11.31
N CYS A 326 41.76 -1.03 10.36
CA CYS A 326 41.47 0.03 9.39
C CYS A 326 40.85 -0.46 8.09
N GLN A 327 40.75 -1.77 7.87
CA GLN A 327 40.10 -2.33 6.69
C GLN A 327 38.62 -1.92 6.66
N GLN A 328 38.20 -1.27 5.58
CA GLN A 328 36.82 -0.79 5.40
C GLN A 328 36.36 0.21 6.47
N ALA A 329 37.28 0.94 7.10
CA ALA A 329 36.92 1.97 8.06
C ALA A 329 36.07 3.07 7.39
N PRO A 330 34.86 3.38 7.89
CA PRO A 330 34.02 4.44 7.33
C PRO A 330 34.55 5.83 7.68
N SER A 331 35.29 5.94 8.80
CA SER A 331 35.87 7.16 9.38
C SER A 331 37.16 6.82 10.14
N ASP A 332 37.70 7.76 10.92
CA ASP A 332 38.77 7.51 11.90
C ASP A 332 38.26 6.89 13.22
N THR A 333 36.95 6.60 13.34
CA THR A 333 36.34 6.06 14.56
C THR A 333 36.94 4.72 15.02
N PRO A 334 37.27 3.74 14.15
CA PRO A 334 37.92 2.49 14.58
C PRO A 334 39.19 2.72 15.42
N GLN A 335 39.99 3.71 15.05
CA GLN A 335 41.20 4.06 15.79
C GLN A 335 40.86 4.69 17.15
N ARG A 336 39.87 5.59 17.21
CA ARG A 336 39.43 6.21 18.46
C ARG A 336 38.79 5.19 19.41
N CYS A 337 38.01 4.25 18.88
CA CYS A 337 37.46 3.11 19.61
C CYS A 337 38.58 2.28 20.25
N LEU A 338 39.60 1.89 19.48
CA LEU A 338 40.72 1.11 20.03
C LEU A 338 41.52 1.90 21.08
N HIS A 339 41.72 3.20 20.84
CA HIS A 339 42.39 4.07 21.79
C HIS A 339 41.62 4.13 23.12
N ALA A 340 40.28 4.19 23.07
CA ALA A 340 39.45 4.17 24.26
C ALA A 340 39.67 2.89 25.08
N LEU A 341 39.84 1.72 24.45
CA LEU A 341 40.04 0.42 25.12
C LEU A 341 41.46 0.15 25.64
N ARG A 342 42.40 1.07 25.38
CA ARG A 342 43.82 0.80 25.63
C ARG A 342 44.17 0.58 27.09
N ASN A 343 43.47 1.24 28.02
CA ASN A 343 43.69 1.03 29.45
C ASN A 343 43.32 -0.39 29.87
N ASP A 344 42.24 -0.95 29.32
CA ASP A 344 41.78 -2.30 29.63
C ASP A 344 42.69 -3.38 29.01
N VAL A 345 43.23 -3.11 27.82
CA VAL A 345 44.25 -3.96 27.18
C VAL A 345 45.55 -3.97 27.99
N ASN A 346 46.01 -2.80 28.44
CA ASN A 346 47.21 -2.69 29.26
C ASN A 346 47.04 -3.37 30.63
N ALA A 347 45.82 -3.34 31.19
CA ALA A 347 45.46 -4.06 32.40
C ALA A 347 45.28 -5.58 32.21
N GLN A 348 45.57 -6.11 31.00
CA GLN A 348 45.39 -7.52 30.62
C GLN A 348 43.96 -8.05 30.80
N ARG A 349 42.96 -7.15 30.77
CA ARG A 349 41.54 -7.52 30.88
C ARG A 349 40.93 -7.82 29.51
N LEU A 350 41.60 -7.42 28.44
CA LEU A 350 41.18 -7.57 27.06
C LEU A 350 42.40 -7.86 26.16
N GLU A 351 42.32 -8.87 25.29
CA GLU A 351 43.36 -9.13 24.31
C GLU A 351 43.33 -8.08 23.19
N MET A 352 44.51 -7.72 22.66
CA MET A 352 44.61 -6.72 21.59
C MET A 352 43.87 -7.15 20.31
N SER A 353 43.85 -8.45 19.99
CA SER A 353 43.10 -9.00 18.87
C SER A 353 41.59 -8.80 19.02
N ASP A 354 41.05 -8.97 20.22
CA ASP A 354 39.64 -8.82 20.50
C ASP A 354 39.22 -7.35 20.46
N ALA A 355 40.06 -6.46 21.01
CA ALA A 355 39.85 -5.01 20.91
C ALA A 355 39.82 -4.53 19.45
N VAL A 356 40.71 -5.08 18.60
CA VAL A 356 40.71 -4.79 17.16
C VAL A 356 39.48 -5.36 16.47
N ALA A 357 39.06 -6.58 16.81
CA ALA A 357 37.86 -7.18 16.23
C ALA A 357 36.60 -6.37 16.58
N LEU A 358 36.49 -5.90 17.82
CA LEU A 358 35.40 -5.05 18.32
C LEU A 358 35.34 -3.69 17.61
N CYS A 359 36.49 -3.05 17.45
CA CYS A 359 36.57 -1.71 16.86
C CYS A 359 36.68 -1.72 15.33
N SER A 360 36.86 -2.88 14.70
CA SER A 360 36.85 -2.97 13.24
C SER A 360 35.45 -2.66 12.72
N ARG A 361 35.35 -1.81 11.68
CA ARG A 361 34.10 -1.41 11.01
C ARG A 361 33.08 -0.64 11.84
N THR A 362 33.41 -0.18 13.05
CA THR A 362 32.52 0.69 13.81
C THR A 362 32.53 2.12 13.29
N ASP A 363 31.37 2.77 13.31
CA ASP A 363 31.18 4.18 13.03
C ASP A 363 31.05 5.03 14.32
N SER A 364 30.89 4.41 15.49
CA SER A 364 30.73 5.06 16.79
C SER A 364 31.74 4.59 17.86
N LEU A 365 31.74 5.22 19.03
CA LEU A 365 32.55 4.81 20.19
C LEU A 365 31.79 3.84 21.11
N ASP A 366 30.53 3.56 20.82
CA ASP A 366 29.62 2.80 21.69
C ASP A 366 30.09 1.37 21.98
N PRO A 367 30.68 0.60 21.03
CA PRO A 367 31.23 -0.72 21.35
C PRO A 367 32.32 -0.66 22.44
N ALA A 368 33.15 0.39 22.42
CA ALA A 368 34.19 0.59 23.42
C ALA A 368 33.61 1.02 24.78
N GLU A 369 32.64 1.93 24.79
CA GLU A 369 31.95 2.36 26.02
C GLU A 369 31.17 1.22 26.66
N CYS A 370 30.47 0.42 25.86
CA CYS A 370 29.79 -0.79 26.31
C CYS A 370 30.78 -1.76 26.97
N THR A 371 31.93 -2.03 26.32
CA THR A 371 32.93 -2.98 26.85
C THR A 371 33.53 -2.49 28.16
N LYS A 372 33.80 -1.18 28.26
CA LYS A 372 34.26 -0.57 29.52
C LYS A 372 33.25 -0.73 30.64
N GLU A 373 31.96 -0.50 30.37
CA GLU A 373 30.91 -0.64 31.38
C GLU A 373 30.83 -2.08 31.91
N VAL A 374 30.92 -3.09 31.02
CA VAL A 374 30.95 -4.52 31.41
C VAL A 374 32.17 -4.83 32.28
N LEU A 375 33.38 -4.45 31.82
CA LEU A 375 34.61 -4.74 32.53
C LEU A 375 34.66 -3.99 33.86
N GLN A 376 34.18 -2.75 33.96
CA GLN A 376 34.18 -2.01 35.22
C GLN A 376 33.23 -2.62 36.26
N ALA A 377 32.05 -3.07 35.83
CA ALA A 377 31.03 -3.57 36.74
C ALA A 377 31.18 -5.06 37.10
N ALA A 378 31.86 -5.86 36.26
CA ALA A 378 32.04 -7.30 36.47
C ALA A 378 33.51 -7.71 36.37
N THR A 379 34.17 -7.89 37.52
CA THR A 379 35.60 -8.22 37.58
C THR A 379 35.92 -9.63 37.05
N SER A 380 34.94 -10.55 37.03
CA SER A 380 35.12 -11.94 36.62
C SER A 380 34.86 -12.22 35.14
N VAL A 381 34.35 -11.25 34.38
CA VAL A 381 33.96 -11.44 32.98
C VAL A 381 35.21 -11.46 32.09
N ALA A 382 35.33 -12.50 31.26
CA ALA A 382 36.41 -12.60 30.28
C ALA A 382 36.28 -11.50 29.20
N GLY A 383 37.40 -10.95 28.76
CA GLY A 383 37.42 -9.91 27.71
C GLY A 383 36.72 -10.34 26.42
N THR A 384 36.84 -11.61 26.03
CA THR A 384 36.17 -12.20 24.86
C THR A 384 34.64 -12.14 24.97
N THR A 385 34.08 -12.39 26.16
CA THR A 385 32.64 -12.28 26.44
C THR A 385 32.16 -10.83 26.31
N ALA A 386 32.91 -9.87 26.86
CA ALA A 386 32.58 -8.45 26.74
C ALA A 386 32.59 -7.99 25.28
N VAL A 387 33.56 -8.44 24.49
CA VAL A 387 33.63 -8.17 23.04
C VAL A 387 32.46 -8.79 22.29
N GLN A 388 32.11 -10.05 22.59
CA GLN A 388 30.95 -10.69 21.96
C GLN A 388 29.65 -9.96 22.26
N LEU A 389 29.46 -9.49 23.50
CA LEU A 389 28.27 -8.74 23.91
C LEU A 389 28.16 -7.37 23.24
N CYS A 390 29.27 -6.64 23.17
CA CYS A 390 29.32 -5.25 22.74
C CYS A 390 29.64 -5.08 21.26
N ARG A 391 29.79 -6.18 20.52
CA ARG A 391 29.93 -6.16 19.06
C ARG A 391 28.69 -5.52 18.45
N ASP A 392 28.91 -4.54 17.57
CA ASP A 392 27.86 -3.79 16.88
C ASP A 392 26.90 -3.04 17.84
N ALA A 393 27.33 -2.74 19.08
CA ALA A 393 26.51 -2.00 20.03
C ALA A 393 26.33 -0.53 19.59
N GLU A 394 25.08 -0.06 19.55
CA GLU A 394 24.71 1.34 19.28
C GLU A 394 24.70 2.22 20.55
N SER A 395 24.90 1.62 21.73
CA SER A 395 24.96 2.31 23.03
C SER A 395 25.53 1.37 24.11
N THR A 396 25.61 1.81 25.36
CA THR A 396 25.98 0.94 26.49
C THR A 396 24.83 0.05 27.01
N ALA A 397 23.67 0.06 26.35
CA ALA A 397 22.52 -0.74 26.76
C ALA A 397 22.76 -2.27 26.83
N PRO A 398 23.54 -2.92 25.94
CA PRO A 398 23.89 -4.34 26.08
C PRO A 398 24.62 -4.64 27.39
N ALA A 399 25.54 -3.76 27.81
CA ALA A 399 26.23 -3.87 29.08
C ALA A 399 25.27 -3.79 30.27
N ARG A 400 24.37 -2.80 30.28
CA ARG A 400 23.35 -2.65 31.33
C ARG A 400 22.40 -3.84 31.39
N CYS A 401 22.00 -4.36 30.23
CA CYS A 401 21.21 -5.59 30.15
C CYS A 401 21.97 -6.76 30.79
N PHE A 402 23.25 -6.95 30.43
CA PHE A 402 24.07 -8.05 30.93
C PHE A 402 24.22 -8.00 32.46
N LEU A 403 24.43 -6.81 33.02
CA LEU A 403 24.54 -6.60 34.47
C LEU A 403 23.20 -6.79 35.20
N ALA A 404 22.08 -6.45 34.56
CA ALA A 404 20.74 -6.64 35.10
C ALA A 404 20.19 -8.07 34.92
N ALA A 405 20.85 -8.90 34.10
CA ALA A 405 20.39 -10.25 33.81
C ALA A 405 20.35 -11.13 35.08
N PRO A 406 19.45 -12.13 35.16
CA PRO A 406 19.36 -13.01 36.31
C PRO A 406 20.71 -13.64 36.68
N ARG A 407 21.09 -13.57 37.96
CA ARG A 407 22.39 -14.07 38.46
C ARG A 407 22.63 -15.56 38.21
N MET A 408 21.56 -16.33 38.04
CA MET A 408 21.61 -17.77 37.74
C MET A 408 22.04 -18.08 36.29
N TYR A 409 22.13 -17.09 35.41
CA TYR A 409 22.62 -17.28 34.05
C TYR A 409 24.15 -17.21 34.04
N ASP A 410 24.75 -18.16 33.35
CA ASP A 410 26.15 -18.04 32.97
C ASP A 410 26.35 -16.89 31.96
N ASP A 411 27.61 -16.54 31.74
CA ASP A 411 27.95 -15.38 30.92
C ASP A 411 27.59 -15.60 29.43
N GLU A 412 27.60 -16.84 28.92
CA GLU A 412 27.20 -17.16 27.54
C GLU A 412 25.70 -16.93 27.31
N LEU A 413 24.86 -17.33 28.27
CA LEU A 413 23.42 -17.06 28.24
C LEU A 413 23.10 -15.58 28.40
N LYS A 414 23.84 -14.85 29.23
CA LYS A 414 23.69 -13.39 29.35
C LYS A 414 24.05 -12.69 28.05
N VAL A 415 25.13 -13.11 27.37
CA VAL A 415 25.47 -12.61 26.02
C VAL A 415 24.33 -12.88 25.05
N THR A 416 23.81 -14.12 25.02
CA THR A 416 22.71 -14.50 24.13
C THR A 416 21.45 -13.65 24.35
N LEU A 417 21.13 -13.34 25.61
CA LEU A 417 19.99 -12.50 26.00
C LEU A 417 20.17 -11.03 25.60
N CYS A 418 21.38 -10.49 25.80
CA CYS A 418 21.63 -9.05 25.77
C CYS A 418 22.35 -8.54 24.51
N HIS A 419 22.80 -9.43 23.63
CA HIS A 419 23.41 -9.06 22.35
C HIS A 419 22.45 -8.23 21.49
N GLY A 420 22.85 -6.99 21.17
CA GLY A 420 22.03 -6.04 20.40
C GLY A 420 20.88 -5.39 21.20
N ALA A 421 20.89 -5.49 22.53
CA ALA A 421 19.87 -4.87 23.36
C ALA A 421 19.93 -3.33 23.31
N ARG A 422 18.76 -2.70 23.13
CA ARG A 422 18.60 -1.22 23.17
C ARG A 422 18.28 -0.67 24.56
N SER A 423 17.97 -1.54 25.52
CA SER A 423 17.73 -1.20 26.92
C SER A 423 18.00 -2.42 27.81
N SER A 424 17.80 -2.29 29.13
CA SER A 424 17.82 -3.43 30.07
C SER A 424 16.53 -4.26 30.06
N ALA A 425 15.59 -3.99 29.13
CA ALA A 425 14.31 -4.70 29.05
C ALA A 425 14.44 -6.22 28.81
N PRO A 426 15.38 -6.76 28.01
CA PRO A 426 15.56 -8.21 27.88
C PRO A 426 15.85 -8.90 29.22
N ALA A 427 16.68 -8.28 30.07
CA ALA A 427 16.96 -8.77 31.41
C ALA A 427 15.72 -8.73 32.32
N SER A 428 14.97 -7.63 32.29
CA SER A 428 13.69 -7.49 33.03
C SER A 428 12.64 -8.50 32.58
N CYS A 429 12.56 -8.76 31.27
CA CYS A 429 11.74 -9.82 30.68
C CYS A 429 12.15 -11.17 31.25
N ALA A 430 13.43 -11.55 31.16
CA ALA A 430 13.92 -12.85 31.61
C ALA A 430 13.68 -13.09 33.12
N ALA A 431 13.79 -12.04 33.94
CA ALA A 431 13.51 -12.10 35.37
C ALA A 431 12.02 -12.36 35.70
N LYS A 432 11.09 -11.88 34.86
CA LYS A 432 9.64 -12.05 35.06
C LYS A 432 9.08 -13.38 34.55
N VAL A 433 9.85 -14.17 33.80
CA VAL A 433 9.41 -15.49 33.33
C VAL A 433 9.54 -16.52 34.47
N VAL A 434 8.50 -16.68 35.29
CA VAL A 434 8.61 -17.42 36.58
C VAL A 434 8.07 -18.86 36.55
N HIS A 435 7.07 -19.22 35.73
CA HIS A 435 6.31 -20.46 35.99
C HIS A 435 6.41 -21.60 34.96
N ARG A 436 6.53 -21.33 33.66
CA ARG A 436 6.39 -22.40 32.64
C ARG A 436 7.70 -22.93 32.08
N ILE A 437 8.70 -22.07 31.92
CA ILE A 437 10.01 -22.43 31.36
C ILE A 437 11.13 -22.23 32.39
N THR A 438 10.80 -22.38 33.68
CA THR A 438 11.69 -22.08 34.81
C THR A 438 12.99 -22.86 34.76
N THR A 439 12.92 -24.12 34.33
CA THR A 439 14.06 -25.04 34.23
C THR A 439 14.86 -24.92 32.93
N GLN A 440 14.47 -24.03 32.01
CA GLN A 440 15.07 -23.91 30.67
C GLN A 440 15.62 -22.49 30.42
N PRO A 441 16.77 -22.12 31.01
CA PRO A 441 17.31 -20.76 30.93
C PRO A 441 17.66 -20.33 29.49
N ALA A 442 18.08 -21.26 28.64
CA ALA A 442 18.33 -21.00 27.21
C ALA A 442 17.05 -20.53 26.48
N VAL A 443 15.92 -21.18 26.73
CA VAL A 443 14.63 -20.81 26.12
C VAL A 443 14.17 -19.44 26.63
N LYS A 444 14.34 -19.15 27.93
CA LYS A 444 14.04 -17.82 28.48
C LYS A 444 14.90 -16.73 27.84
N ALA A 445 16.20 -17.00 27.64
CA ALA A 445 17.10 -16.07 26.98
C ALA A 445 16.67 -15.78 25.54
N LEU A 446 16.32 -16.82 24.78
CA LEU A 446 15.80 -16.70 23.41
C LEU A 446 14.47 -15.94 23.35
N LEU A 447 13.53 -16.25 24.25
CA LEU A 447 12.22 -15.59 24.35
C LEU A 447 12.36 -14.08 24.58
N CYS A 448 13.29 -13.66 25.44
CA CYS A 448 13.44 -12.26 25.81
C CYS A 448 14.48 -11.50 24.98
N ARG A 449 15.18 -12.17 24.06
CA ARG A 449 16.21 -11.55 23.21
C ARG A 449 15.57 -10.49 22.29
N GLY A 450 16.09 -9.27 22.38
CA GLY A 450 15.60 -8.13 21.59
C GLY A 450 14.34 -7.46 22.13
N ALA A 451 13.83 -7.90 23.30
CA ALA A 451 12.64 -7.32 23.90
C ALA A 451 12.83 -5.84 24.25
N SER A 452 11.87 -4.99 23.88
CA SER A 452 11.84 -3.58 24.27
C SER A 452 11.12 -3.35 25.60
N THR A 453 10.30 -4.30 26.03
CA THR A 453 9.54 -4.30 27.29
C THR A 453 9.50 -5.70 27.90
N SER A 454 8.79 -5.91 29.02
CA SER A 454 8.54 -7.25 29.56
C SER A 454 7.37 -7.99 28.90
N ALA A 455 6.83 -7.50 27.79
CA ALA A 455 5.67 -8.10 27.12
C ALA A 455 5.88 -9.54 26.63
N PRO A 456 7.05 -9.97 26.11
CA PRO A 456 7.28 -11.37 25.76
C PRO A 456 7.10 -12.33 26.94
N ALA A 457 7.47 -11.90 28.15
CA ALA A 457 7.25 -12.67 29.37
C ALA A 457 5.76 -12.77 29.73
N ILE A 458 5.02 -11.66 29.62
CA ILE A 458 3.55 -11.64 29.88
C ILE A 458 2.84 -12.53 28.86
N CYS A 459 3.16 -12.40 27.57
CA CYS A 459 2.67 -13.27 26.51
C CYS A 459 2.92 -14.76 26.84
N ALA A 460 4.13 -15.12 27.26
CA ALA A 460 4.45 -16.52 27.58
C ALA A 460 3.72 -17.05 28.83
N ILE A 461 3.40 -16.17 29.80
CA ILE A 461 2.58 -16.51 30.97
C ILE A 461 1.13 -16.79 30.55
N GLU A 462 0.58 -15.93 29.69
CA GLU A 462 -0.80 -16.02 29.20
C GLU A 462 -0.99 -17.07 28.09
N ALA A 463 0.07 -17.57 27.46
CA ALA A 463 -0.06 -18.54 26.37
C ALA A 463 -0.86 -19.79 26.80
N PRO A 464 -1.52 -20.52 25.88
CA PRO A 464 -2.23 -21.75 26.23
C PRO A 464 -1.34 -22.81 26.92
N PHE A 465 -1.90 -23.58 27.86
CA PHE A 465 -1.18 -24.68 28.50
C PHE A 465 -0.92 -25.81 27.49
N GLY A 466 0.23 -26.49 27.63
CA GLY A 466 0.64 -27.60 26.75
C GLY A 466 1.38 -27.20 25.47
N MET A 467 1.62 -25.90 25.25
CA MET A 467 2.49 -25.41 24.17
C MET A 467 3.96 -25.71 24.48
N ALA A 468 4.70 -26.21 23.49
CA ALA A 468 6.13 -26.50 23.64
C ALA A 468 6.96 -25.21 23.78
N ALA A 469 8.16 -25.33 24.34
CA ALA A 469 9.04 -24.20 24.63
C ALA A 469 9.44 -23.42 23.35
N GLU A 470 9.68 -24.13 22.26
CA GLU A 470 10.07 -23.58 20.95
C GLU A 470 8.90 -22.82 20.29
N ASP A 471 7.68 -23.34 20.44
CA ASP A 471 6.46 -22.71 19.95
C ASP A 471 6.13 -21.44 20.76
N LEU A 472 6.40 -21.44 22.08
CA LEU A 472 6.27 -20.27 22.93
C LEU A 472 7.23 -19.14 22.52
N VAL A 473 8.49 -19.48 22.21
CA VAL A 473 9.46 -18.49 21.70
C VAL A 473 8.95 -17.93 20.37
N THR A 474 8.52 -18.79 19.44
CA THR A 474 7.98 -18.37 18.15
C THR A 474 6.77 -17.43 18.31
N LEU A 475 5.88 -17.73 19.25
CA LEU A 475 4.68 -16.94 19.50
C LEU A 475 4.99 -15.56 20.11
N CYS A 476 5.91 -15.51 21.10
CA CYS A 476 6.01 -14.39 22.02
C CYS A 476 7.31 -13.57 21.92
N GLN A 477 8.36 -14.00 21.21
CA GLN A 477 9.68 -13.34 21.23
C GLN A 477 9.65 -11.85 20.89
N LEU A 478 8.77 -11.43 19.97
CA LEU A 478 8.63 -10.05 19.53
C LEU A 478 7.30 -9.42 19.98
N ALA A 479 6.66 -9.98 21.01
CA ALA A 479 5.37 -9.50 21.47
C ALA A 479 5.49 -8.12 22.16
N GLU A 480 4.61 -7.19 21.79
CA GLU A 480 4.49 -5.88 22.42
C GLU A 480 3.49 -5.88 23.59
N ASN A 481 2.60 -6.89 23.65
CA ASN A 481 1.61 -7.11 24.71
C ASN A 481 1.25 -8.62 24.79
N ASP A 482 0.19 -8.97 25.52
CA ASP A 482 -0.32 -10.34 25.70
C ASP A 482 -1.20 -10.84 24.53
N MET A 483 -1.41 -10.05 23.49
CA MET A 483 -2.35 -10.36 22.42
C MET A 483 -1.98 -11.59 21.58
N PRO A 484 -0.69 -11.88 21.26
CA PRO A 484 -0.33 -13.13 20.61
C PRO A 484 -0.80 -14.36 21.41
N ALA A 485 -0.72 -14.31 22.75
CA ALA A 485 -1.21 -15.38 23.61
C ALA A 485 -2.74 -15.50 23.55
N ARG A 486 -3.48 -14.39 23.61
CA ARG A 486 -4.95 -14.39 23.46
C ARG A 486 -5.38 -14.90 22.08
N CYS A 487 -4.66 -14.52 21.03
CA CYS A 487 -4.84 -15.06 19.69
C CYS A 487 -4.69 -16.60 19.68
N ALA A 488 -3.67 -17.13 20.35
CA ALA A 488 -3.48 -18.57 20.45
C ALA A 488 -4.59 -19.25 21.28
N GLN A 489 -5.07 -18.62 22.35
CA GLN A 489 -6.20 -19.10 23.16
C GLN A 489 -7.52 -19.12 22.36
N ALA A 490 -7.68 -18.22 21.39
CA ALA A 490 -8.85 -18.20 20.50
C ALA A 490 -8.92 -19.40 19.54
N VAL A 491 -7.91 -20.27 19.51
CA VAL A 491 -7.92 -21.55 18.80
C VAL A 491 -8.27 -22.69 19.79
N PRO A 492 -9.49 -23.24 19.77
CA PRO A 492 -9.88 -24.30 20.69
C PRO A 492 -9.00 -25.56 20.56
N LEU A 493 -8.56 -26.10 21.69
CA LEU A 493 -7.80 -27.37 21.75
C LEU A 493 -8.53 -28.54 21.08
N SER A 494 -9.87 -28.53 21.09
CA SER A 494 -10.72 -29.53 20.46
C SER A 494 -10.62 -29.56 18.92
N LEU A 495 -9.95 -28.59 18.30
CA LEU A 495 -9.64 -28.61 16.87
C LEU A 495 -8.40 -29.43 16.53
N GLY A 496 -7.56 -29.80 17.51
CA GLY A 496 -6.37 -30.62 17.28
C GLY A 496 -5.32 -29.97 16.37
N VAL A 497 -5.28 -28.63 16.33
CA VAL A 497 -4.30 -27.90 15.52
C VAL A 497 -2.93 -27.97 16.21
N PRO A 498 -1.84 -28.36 15.52
CA PRO A 498 -0.51 -28.37 16.10
C PRO A 498 -0.06 -26.99 16.57
N TRP A 499 0.56 -26.91 17.75
CA TRP A 499 0.94 -25.64 18.37
C TRP A 499 1.88 -24.77 17.54
N PHE A 500 2.85 -25.36 16.84
CA PHE A 500 3.74 -24.61 15.95
C PHE A 500 2.99 -23.81 14.86
N ARG A 501 1.84 -24.30 14.38
CA ARG A 501 1.00 -23.57 13.42
C ARG A 501 0.26 -22.42 14.06
N VAL A 502 -0.27 -22.64 15.27
CA VAL A 502 -0.92 -21.58 16.06
C VAL A 502 0.09 -20.47 16.38
N ALA A 503 1.30 -20.84 16.80
CA ALA A 503 2.40 -19.90 17.06
C ALA A 503 2.76 -19.10 15.81
N GLN A 504 2.91 -19.73 14.65
CA GLN A 504 3.19 -19.03 13.39
C GLN A 504 2.10 -18.04 12.97
N VAL A 505 0.82 -18.39 13.17
CA VAL A 505 -0.32 -17.53 12.83
C VAL A 505 -0.43 -16.35 13.80
N CYS A 506 -0.23 -16.60 15.10
CA CYS A 506 -0.43 -15.59 16.14
C CYS A 506 0.83 -14.79 16.49
N ALA A 507 2.00 -15.12 15.92
CA ALA A 507 3.25 -14.39 16.14
C ALA A 507 3.14 -12.93 15.68
N GLY A 508 3.19 -12.00 16.63
CA GLY A 508 3.03 -10.56 16.41
C GLY A 508 1.58 -10.12 16.21
N ALA A 509 0.60 -10.96 16.57
CA ALA A 509 -0.81 -10.60 16.45
C ALA A 509 -1.17 -9.43 17.39
N THR A 510 -1.92 -8.48 16.85
CA THR A 510 -2.47 -7.32 17.57
C THR A 510 -3.96 -7.46 17.88
N SER A 511 -4.56 -8.60 17.51
CA SER A 511 -5.93 -9.00 17.86
C SER A 511 -6.05 -10.53 17.93
N THR A 512 -7.20 -11.03 18.38
CA THR A 512 -7.52 -12.47 18.37
C THR A 512 -7.93 -13.01 16.99
N THR A 513 -8.10 -12.13 15.98
CA THR A 513 -8.65 -12.47 14.67
C THR A 513 -7.85 -13.52 13.90
N PRO A 514 -6.49 -13.51 13.87
CA PRO A 514 -5.74 -14.56 13.17
C PRO A 514 -6.03 -15.96 13.72
N GLY A 515 -6.15 -16.09 15.05
CA GLY A 515 -6.52 -17.35 15.70
C GLY A 515 -7.94 -17.80 15.35
N ARG A 516 -8.90 -16.86 15.36
CA ARG A 516 -10.29 -17.14 14.96
C ARG A 516 -10.41 -17.53 13.49
N CYS A 517 -9.67 -16.88 12.60
CA CYS A 517 -9.54 -17.26 11.20
C CYS A 517 -9.13 -18.73 11.06
N LEU A 518 -8.04 -19.10 11.73
CA LEU A 518 -7.53 -20.47 11.70
C LEU A 518 -8.58 -21.45 12.23
N ALA A 519 -9.22 -21.13 13.36
CA ALA A 519 -10.27 -21.97 13.95
C ALA A 519 -11.46 -22.15 13.00
N HIS A 520 -11.92 -21.07 12.34
CA HIS A 520 -13.03 -21.09 11.39
C HIS A 520 -12.71 -21.96 10.16
N HIS A 521 -11.53 -21.80 9.56
CA HIS A 521 -11.11 -22.63 8.42
C HIS A 521 -11.06 -24.12 8.79
N ILE A 522 -10.52 -24.46 9.96
CA ILE A 522 -10.46 -25.86 10.41
C ILE A 522 -11.86 -26.41 10.65
N ARG A 523 -12.77 -25.66 11.28
CA ARG A 523 -14.17 -26.08 11.49
C ARG A 523 -14.88 -26.35 10.16
N ARG A 524 -14.74 -25.45 9.19
CA ARG A 524 -15.37 -25.57 7.86
C ARG A 524 -14.81 -26.73 7.04
N ASN A 525 -13.51 -26.99 7.15
CA ASN A 525 -12.82 -28.03 6.37
C ASN A 525 -12.73 -29.40 7.07
N ARG A 526 -13.36 -29.58 8.24
CA ARG A 526 -13.37 -30.84 9.01
C ARG A 526 -13.80 -32.06 8.18
N VAL A 527 -14.59 -31.86 7.13
CA VAL A 527 -15.11 -32.94 6.27
C VAL A 527 -14.10 -33.39 5.21
N GLN A 528 -13.16 -32.53 4.76
CA GLN A 528 -12.34 -32.85 3.58
C GLN A 528 -10.86 -33.11 3.86
N GLN A 529 -10.20 -32.45 4.81
CA GLN A 529 -8.75 -32.64 4.97
C GLN A 529 -8.26 -32.42 6.40
N ARG A 530 -7.94 -33.51 7.11
CA ARG A 530 -7.11 -33.47 8.32
C ARG A 530 -5.61 -33.31 8.02
N SER A 531 -5.22 -33.32 6.73
CA SER A 531 -3.86 -33.73 6.36
C SER A 531 -2.79 -32.62 6.36
N SER A 532 -3.11 -31.33 6.29
CA SER A 532 -2.10 -30.28 6.52
C SER A 532 -2.70 -28.88 6.55
N VAL A 533 -2.42 -28.14 7.63
CA VAL A 533 -2.45 -26.67 7.58
C VAL A 533 -1.26 -26.24 6.72
N GLY A 534 -1.52 -25.85 5.48
CA GLY A 534 -0.51 -25.34 4.55
C GLY A 534 0.05 -23.98 4.98
N SER A 535 1.24 -23.63 4.51
CA SER A 535 1.85 -22.31 4.73
C SER A 535 0.98 -21.16 4.19
N THR A 536 0.21 -21.41 3.12
CA THR A 536 -0.72 -20.43 2.54
C THR A 536 -1.80 -20.00 3.53
N LEU A 537 -2.41 -20.95 4.23
CA LEU A 537 -3.43 -20.66 5.25
C LEU A 537 -2.83 -19.89 6.44
N VAL A 538 -1.58 -20.20 6.80
CA VAL A 538 -0.86 -19.46 7.84
C VAL A 538 -0.66 -18.00 7.43
N SER A 539 -0.18 -17.74 6.21
CA SER A 539 0.01 -16.38 5.71
C SER A 539 -1.30 -15.61 5.53
N GLU A 540 -2.36 -16.30 5.10
CA GLU A 540 -3.70 -15.73 4.95
C GLU A 540 -4.24 -15.31 6.32
N CYS A 541 -4.34 -16.23 7.28
CA CYS A 541 -4.88 -15.88 8.60
C CYS A 541 -4.01 -14.89 9.37
N ARG A 542 -2.68 -14.89 9.19
CA ARG A 542 -1.78 -13.93 9.85
C ARG A 542 -2.01 -12.49 9.41
N SER A 543 -2.45 -12.26 8.17
CA SER A 543 -2.74 -10.92 7.65
C SER A 543 -4.21 -10.51 7.83
N MET A 544 -5.06 -11.40 8.33
CA MET A 544 -6.48 -11.10 8.53
C MET A 544 -6.70 -10.05 9.61
N GLN A 545 -7.57 -9.10 9.28
CA GLN A 545 -8.03 -8.04 10.15
C GLN A 545 -9.50 -8.27 10.53
N ALA A 546 -9.88 -7.84 11.72
CA ALA A 546 -11.28 -7.90 12.14
C ALA A 546 -12.11 -6.94 11.28
N VAL A 547 -13.21 -7.45 10.72
CA VAL A 547 -14.18 -6.66 9.96
C VAL A 547 -15.52 -6.80 10.67
N HIS A 548 -16.22 -5.69 10.82
CA HIS A 548 -17.57 -5.68 11.39
C HIS A 548 -18.47 -6.55 10.51
N SER A 549 -19.14 -7.55 11.07
CA SER A 549 -19.98 -8.46 10.30
C SER A 549 -21.41 -8.56 10.82
N ALA A 550 -21.60 -8.46 12.13
CA ALA A 550 -22.91 -8.56 12.75
C ALA A 550 -23.01 -7.69 14.01
N LEU A 551 -24.25 -7.48 14.46
CA LEU A 551 -24.58 -6.84 15.72
C LEU A 551 -25.29 -7.86 16.62
N GLU A 552 -25.08 -7.76 17.93
CA GLU A 552 -25.75 -8.60 18.92
C GLU A 552 -26.20 -7.74 20.10
N ILE A 553 -27.42 -7.93 20.59
CA ILE A 553 -27.91 -7.23 21.79
C ILE A 553 -27.27 -7.86 23.03
N ALA A 554 -26.27 -7.17 23.58
CA ALA A 554 -25.50 -7.64 24.72
C ALA A 554 -26.24 -7.44 26.05
N LYS A 555 -26.94 -6.31 26.19
CA LYS A 555 -27.63 -5.95 27.42
C LYS A 555 -28.79 -5.01 27.16
N VAL A 556 -29.90 -5.27 27.86
CA VAL A 556 -31.05 -4.37 27.97
C VAL A 556 -31.22 -4.03 29.45
N ALA A 557 -31.31 -2.74 29.78
CA ALA A 557 -31.55 -2.27 31.14
C ALA A 557 -32.58 -1.14 31.14
N TYR A 558 -33.45 -1.09 32.14
CA TYR A 558 -34.43 -0.02 32.33
C TYR A 558 -34.70 0.18 33.83
N ASN A 559 -35.08 1.39 34.22
CA ASN A 559 -35.18 1.80 35.63
C ASN A 559 -36.59 1.64 36.23
N CYS A 560 -37.46 0.87 35.59
CA CYS A 560 -38.84 0.67 36.02
C CYS A 560 -39.08 -0.83 36.31
N PRO A 561 -40.02 -1.18 37.20
CA PRO A 561 -40.36 -2.58 37.45
C PRO A 561 -40.94 -3.28 36.21
N GLU A 562 -41.58 -2.51 35.34
CA GLU A 562 -42.17 -2.93 34.09
C GLU A 562 -41.91 -1.83 33.05
N LEU A 563 -41.66 -2.21 31.80
CA LEU A 563 -41.37 -1.24 30.75
C LEU A 563 -42.65 -0.51 30.33
N ARG A 564 -42.83 0.70 30.87
CA ARG A 564 -43.98 1.58 30.62
C ARG A 564 -43.58 2.79 29.77
N PRO A 565 -44.55 3.55 29.21
CA PRO A 565 -44.26 4.80 28.51
C PRO A 565 -43.40 5.71 29.38
N MET A 566 -42.47 6.42 28.74
CA MET A 566 -41.53 7.35 29.38
C MET A 566 -40.54 6.69 30.36
N CYS A 567 -40.50 5.36 30.45
CA CYS A 567 -39.44 4.66 31.15
C CYS A 567 -38.12 4.72 30.38
N ARG A 568 -37.03 5.11 31.04
CA ARG A 568 -35.69 5.16 30.43
C ARG A 568 -35.14 3.76 30.20
N VAL A 569 -34.76 3.50 28.96
CA VAL A 569 -34.12 2.26 28.51
C VAL A 569 -32.70 2.54 28.07
N GLN A 570 -31.80 1.65 28.45
CA GLN A 570 -30.43 1.55 27.97
C GLN A 570 -30.27 0.24 27.20
N LEU A 571 -29.79 0.35 25.96
CA LEU A 571 -29.48 -0.80 25.10
C LEU A 571 -27.97 -0.79 24.80
N VAL A 572 -27.32 -1.92 25.04
CA VAL A 572 -25.92 -2.15 24.69
C VAL A 572 -25.88 -3.21 23.60
N LEU A 573 -25.30 -2.85 22.46
CA LEU A 573 -25.03 -3.79 21.37
C LEU A 573 -23.54 -4.08 21.31
N ASN A 574 -23.19 -5.36 21.11
CA ASN A 574 -21.85 -5.78 20.73
C ASN A 574 -21.74 -5.81 19.21
N ILE A 575 -20.57 -5.43 18.71
CA ILE A 575 -20.20 -5.53 17.31
C ILE A 575 -19.38 -6.80 17.17
N LEU A 576 -19.88 -7.73 16.35
CA LEU A 576 -19.25 -9.01 16.09
C LEU A 576 -18.36 -8.93 14.85
N ASP A 577 -17.19 -9.58 14.92
CA ASP A 577 -16.30 -9.76 13.78
C ASP A 577 -16.85 -10.80 12.79
N GLN A 578 -16.19 -10.99 11.64
CA GLN A 578 -16.56 -12.00 10.62
C GLN A 578 -16.54 -13.45 11.09
N TYR A 579 -16.13 -13.71 12.34
CA TYR A 579 -16.12 -15.03 12.97
C TYR A 579 -17.16 -15.14 14.11
N GLY A 580 -18.00 -14.12 14.29
CA GLY A 580 -19.15 -14.13 15.21
C GLY A 580 -18.80 -13.76 16.64
N GLU A 581 -17.70 -13.06 16.87
CA GLU A 581 -17.23 -12.76 18.22
C GLU A 581 -17.10 -11.26 18.47
N ALA A 582 -17.40 -10.83 19.70
CA ALA A 582 -17.33 -9.43 20.07
C ALA A 582 -15.92 -8.84 19.85
N MET A 583 -15.88 -7.65 19.26
CA MET A 583 -14.64 -6.94 18.97
C MET A 583 -14.11 -6.22 20.22
N VAL A 584 -13.25 -6.86 20.98
CA VAL A 584 -12.75 -6.28 22.25
C VAL A 584 -11.62 -5.26 22.02
N ASP A 585 -11.00 -5.29 20.85
CA ASP A 585 -9.78 -4.51 20.58
C ASP A 585 -10.11 -3.12 20.04
N ALA A 586 -9.62 -2.11 20.77
CA ALA A 586 -9.67 -0.72 20.36
C ALA A 586 -8.87 -0.55 19.05
N TYR A 587 -9.57 -0.60 17.93
CA TYR A 587 -9.05 -0.24 16.61
C TYR A 587 -8.58 1.23 16.67
N ARG A 588 -7.32 1.44 17.08
CA ARG A 588 -6.72 2.77 17.26
C ARG A 588 -6.47 3.48 15.92
N HIS A 589 -6.58 2.79 14.80
CA HIS A 589 -6.39 3.38 13.48
C HIS A 589 -7.70 3.98 12.94
N GLN A 590 -8.01 5.16 13.48
CA GLN A 590 -8.18 6.41 12.75
C GLN A 590 -8.89 6.29 11.38
N HIS A 591 -10.20 6.56 11.35
CA HIS A 591 -10.84 7.74 10.71
C HIS A 591 -12.36 7.57 10.52
N SER A 592 -12.89 6.35 10.59
CA SER A 592 -14.33 6.11 10.62
C SER A 592 -14.73 5.71 12.05
N ARG A 593 -15.16 6.69 12.85
CA ARG A 593 -15.96 6.39 14.05
C ARG A 593 -17.25 5.72 13.56
N GLY A 594 -17.22 4.39 13.44
CA GLY A 594 -18.42 3.64 13.12
C GLY A 594 -19.50 3.95 14.16
N ALA A 595 -20.73 4.09 13.70
CA ALA A 595 -21.88 4.29 14.55
C ALA A 595 -22.92 3.24 14.20
N VAL A 596 -23.64 2.79 15.21
CA VAL A 596 -24.84 1.98 15.06
C VAL A 596 -26.02 2.95 15.07
N TYR A 597 -26.94 2.79 14.14
CA TYR A 597 -28.20 3.54 14.07
C TYR A 597 -29.34 2.65 14.52
N VAL A 598 -30.31 3.22 15.24
CA VAL A 598 -31.55 2.53 15.63
C VAL A 598 -32.75 3.20 14.97
N THR A 599 -33.62 2.39 14.38
CA THR A 599 -34.94 2.81 13.90
C THR A 599 -36.01 2.00 14.62
N ALA A 600 -37.06 2.65 15.10
CA ALA A 600 -38.19 2.01 15.74
C ALA A 600 -39.42 2.09 14.84
N VAL A 601 -40.09 0.97 14.63
CA VAL A 601 -41.38 0.88 13.94
C VAL A 601 -42.42 0.37 14.93
N PHE A 602 -43.48 1.15 15.15
CA PHE A 602 -44.62 0.72 15.95
C PHE A 602 -45.44 -0.31 15.17
N ILE A 603 -45.73 -1.45 15.78
CA ILE A 603 -46.65 -2.45 15.24
C ILE A 603 -47.92 -2.37 16.08
N ASP A 604 -48.97 -1.86 15.45
CA ASP A 604 -50.26 -1.71 16.10
C ASP A 604 -50.84 -3.08 16.50
N HIS A 605 -51.45 -3.14 17.68
CA HIS A 605 -52.15 -4.34 18.13
C HIS A 605 -53.56 -4.29 17.55
N HIS A 606 -53.76 -5.03 16.45
CA HIS A 606 -54.98 -5.03 15.62
C HIS A 606 -56.29 -5.39 16.34
N ASP A 607 -56.30 -5.71 17.63
CA ASP A 607 -57.47 -6.25 18.31
C ASP A 607 -58.22 -5.25 19.22
N GLN A 608 -57.78 -3.98 19.31
CA GLN A 608 -58.55 -2.96 20.05
C GLN A 608 -58.92 -1.75 19.19
N PRO A 609 -60.17 -1.68 18.67
CA PRO A 609 -60.65 -0.59 17.81
C PRO A 609 -60.88 0.75 18.54
N HIS A 610 -60.23 1.02 19.68
CA HIS A 610 -60.52 2.18 20.53
C HIS A 610 -59.55 3.37 20.45
N GLN A 611 -58.56 3.41 19.55
CA GLN A 611 -57.55 4.50 19.50
C GLN A 611 -57.56 5.35 18.22
N GLN A 612 -58.74 5.82 17.79
CA GLN A 612 -58.86 6.75 16.65
C GLN A 612 -58.52 8.23 16.96
N MET A 613 -58.14 8.60 18.19
CA MET A 613 -57.89 10.02 18.55
C MET A 613 -56.42 10.41 18.79
N ALA A 614 -55.46 9.48 18.75
CA ALA A 614 -54.05 9.85 18.89
C ALA A 614 -53.44 10.20 17.52
N GLN A 615 -53.49 11.48 17.13
CA GLN A 615 -52.87 12.00 15.89
C GLN A 615 -51.34 11.83 15.78
N HIS A 616 -50.68 11.19 16.74
CA HIS A 616 -49.22 11.03 16.77
C HIS A 616 -48.88 9.54 16.81
N GLN A 617 -48.21 9.05 15.75
CA GLN A 617 -47.64 7.71 15.77
C GLN A 617 -46.68 7.59 16.97
N PRO A 618 -46.71 6.47 17.71
CA PRO A 618 -45.75 6.19 18.77
C PRO A 618 -44.31 6.40 18.30
N ILE A 619 -43.52 7.20 19.03
CA ILE A 619 -42.14 7.52 18.65
C ILE A 619 -41.19 7.02 19.74
N LEU A 620 -40.07 6.43 19.31
CA LEU A 620 -38.90 6.26 20.17
C LEU A 620 -38.17 7.60 20.31
N ARG A 621 -38.17 8.20 21.50
CA ARG A 621 -37.37 9.38 21.82
C ARG A 621 -36.00 8.95 22.36
N GLY A 622 -34.95 9.71 22.02
CA GLY A 622 -33.58 9.45 22.45
C GLY A 622 -32.59 9.55 21.29
N SER A 623 -31.33 9.16 21.51
CA SER A 623 -30.31 9.16 20.46
C SER A 623 -30.61 8.06 19.43
N SER A 624 -30.80 8.45 18.17
CA SER A 624 -31.01 7.52 17.04
C SER A 624 -29.73 6.83 16.59
N TYR A 625 -28.58 7.17 17.17
CA TYR A 625 -27.31 6.52 16.90
C TYR A 625 -26.44 6.47 18.15
N ALA A 626 -25.55 5.48 18.20
CA ALA A 626 -24.53 5.33 19.21
C ALA A 626 -23.17 5.05 18.55
N ALA A 627 -22.12 5.72 19.02
CA ALA A 627 -20.76 5.47 18.54
C ALA A 627 -20.27 4.10 19.01
N ILE A 628 -19.51 3.42 18.16
CA ILE A 628 -18.85 2.16 18.52
C ILE A 628 -17.60 2.50 19.36
N VAL A 629 -17.60 2.04 20.60
CA VAL A 629 -16.51 2.23 21.57
C VAL A 629 -16.15 0.86 22.15
N ASN A 630 -14.90 0.42 21.94
CA ASN A 630 -14.41 -0.90 22.38
C ASN A 630 -15.32 -2.07 21.91
N GLY A 631 -15.78 -1.98 20.66
CA GLY A 631 -16.70 -2.94 20.04
C GLY A 631 -18.08 -3.05 20.67
N SER A 632 -18.50 -2.05 21.45
CA SER A 632 -19.89 -1.91 21.87
C SER A 632 -20.46 -0.57 21.46
N ALA A 633 -21.77 -0.53 21.19
CA ALA A 633 -22.53 0.68 20.96
C ALA A 633 -23.61 0.79 22.04
N VAL A 634 -23.60 1.91 22.78
CA VAL A 634 -24.49 2.12 23.94
C VAL A 634 -25.50 3.21 23.61
N PHE A 635 -26.76 2.81 23.48
CA PHE A 635 -27.89 3.72 23.39
C PHE A 635 -28.41 3.99 24.80
N SER A 636 -28.27 5.24 25.25
CA SER A 636 -28.73 5.68 26.57
C SER A 636 -29.95 6.59 26.43
N ASP A 637 -30.79 6.61 27.47
CA ASP A 637 -31.98 7.46 27.56
C ASP A 637 -32.97 7.28 26.40
N LEU A 638 -33.14 6.03 25.94
CA LEU A 638 -34.21 5.69 25.02
C LEU A 638 -35.55 5.67 25.78
N LEU A 639 -36.58 6.27 25.20
CA LEU A 639 -37.90 6.48 25.80
C LEU A 639 -38.99 6.13 24.78
N PHE A 640 -39.90 5.24 25.15
CA PHE A 640 -41.09 4.96 24.34
C PHE A 640 -42.22 5.92 24.76
N THR A 641 -42.83 6.64 23.83
CA THR A 641 -43.85 7.65 24.18
C THR A 641 -45.23 7.05 24.47
N SER A 642 -45.48 5.80 24.10
CA SER A 642 -46.75 5.11 24.32
C SER A 642 -46.55 3.62 24.55
N ALA A 643 -47.61 2.97 25.00
CA ALA A 643 -47.67 1.52 25.11
C ALA A 643 -47.86 0.85 23.74
N GLY A 644 -47.58 -0.45 23.67
CA GLY A 644 -47.72 -1.30 22.50
C GLY A 644 -46.42 -1.99 22.09
N GLU A 645 -46.41 -2.61 20.90
CA GLU A 645 -45.27 -3.37 20.38
C GLU A 645 -44.43 -2.50 19.43
N PHE A 646 -43.11 -2.49 19.65
CA PHE A 646 -42.15 -1.79 18.81
C PHE A 646 -41.13 -2.78 18.24
N VAL A 647 -40.82 -2.63 16.96
CA VAL A 647 -39.70 -3.33 16.32
C VAL A 647 -38.55 -2.35 16.18
N LEU A 648 -37.47 -2.61 16.90
CA LEU A 648 -36.21 -1.89 16.80
C LEU A 648 -35.32 -2.59 15.79
N THR A 649 -34.83 -1.85 14.80
CA THR A 649 -33.83 -2.32 13.83
C THR A 649 -32.54 -1.54 14.02
N PHE A 650 -31.44 -2.26 14.24
CA PHE A 650 -30.11 -1.73 14.44
C PHE A 650 -29.27 -1.95 13.18
N ARG A 651 -28.61 -0.89 12.70
CA ARG A 651 -27.83 -0.90 11.45
C ARG A 651 -26.45 -0.28 11.66
N ALA A 652 -25.41 -0.86 11.06
CA ALA A 652 -24.05 -0.34 11.17
C ALA A 652 -23.30 -0.43 9.83
N GLY A 653 -23.20 0.65 9.07
CA GLY A 653 -22.42 0.67 7.83
C GLY A 653 -22.81 -0.40 6.78
N VAL A 654 -22.02 -0.52 5.71
CA VAL A 654 -22.25 -1.50 4.65
C VAL A 654 -21.57 -2.83 5.04
N GLY A 655 -22.28 -3.95 4.91
CA GLY A 655 -21.73 -5.30 5.13
C GLY A 655 -21.90 -5.86 6.54
N VAL A 656 -22.48 -5.11 7.47
CA VAL A 656 -22.87 -5.60 8.80
C VAL A 656 -24.33 -6.03 8.76
N THR A 657 -24.64 -7.23 9.24
CA THR A 657 -26.03 -7.71 9.34
C THR A 657 -26.81 -6.87 10.34
N GLU A 658 -28.02 -6.48 9.95
CA GLU A 658 -28.94 -5.76 10.83
C GLU A 658 -29.38 -6.66 11.99
N GLU A 659 -29.53 -6.08 13.17
CA GLU A 659 -30.07 -6.77 14.34
C GLU A 659 -31.46 -6.23 14.65
N VAL A 660 -32.40 -7.11 15.01
CA VAL A 660 -33.81 -6.74 15.19
C VAL A 660 -34.32 -7.21 16.54
N ALA A 661 -34.90 -6.29 17.32
CA ALA A 661 -35.56 -6.60 18.58
C ALA A 661 -37.03 -6.20 18.56
N ARG A 662 -37.87 -7.03 19.18
CA ARG A 662 -39.25 -6.71 19.51
C ARG A 662 -39.33 -6.28 20.96
N VAL A 663 -39.93 -5.13 21.21
CA VAL A 663 -40.07 -4.53 22.54
C VAL A 663 -41.55 -4.31 22.82
N LEU A 664 -42.06 -4.94 23.87
CA LEU A 664 -43.40 -4.71 24.37
C LEU A 664 -43.35 -3.65 25.47
N VAL A 665 -44.07 -2.55 25.27
CA VAL A 665 -44.25 -1.49 26.27
C VAL A 665 -45.64 -1.62 26.84
N HIS A 666 -45.73 -1.87 28.13
CA HIS A 666 -47.00 -2.08 28.83
C HIS A 666 -47.72 -0.76 29.06
N ALA A 667 -49.06 -0.78 28.96
CA ALA A 667 -49.87 0.36 29.33
C ALA A 667 -49.64 0.72 30.79
N ASP A 668 -49.50 2.01 31.08
CA ASP A 668 -49.48 2.48 32.46
C ASP A 668 -50.91 2.76 32.89
N GLU A 669 -51.65 1.71 33.27
CA GLU A 669 -53.06 1.80 33.66
C GLU A 669 -53.32 2.88 34.72
N ALA A 670 -52.35 3.11 35.62
CA ALA A 670 -52.43 4.15 36.63
C ALA A 670 -52.33 5.56 36.04
N ALA A 671 -51.43 5.76 35.07
CA ALA A 671 -51.29 7.03 34.35
C ALA A 671 -52.48 7.27 33.42
N GLU A 672 -53.00 6.24 32.74
CA GLU A 672 -54.21 6.33 31.92
C GLU A 672 -55.44 6.67 32.77
N ALA A 673 -55.62 6.00 33.92
CA ALA A 673 -56.70 6.31 34.86
C ALA A 673 -56.56 7.71 35.46
N LEU A 674 -55.33 8.17 35.73
CA LEU A 674 -55.07 9.56 36.13
C LEU A 674 -55.44 10.52 35.01
N GLN A 675 -54.97 10.29 33.79
CA GLN A 675 -55.26 11.12 32.62
C GLN A 675 -56.76 11.20 32.35
N ALA A 676 -57.47 10.08 32.30
CA ALA A 676 -58.92 10.03 32.09
C ALA A 676 -59.67 10.80 33.19
N ARG A 677 -59.27 10.62 34.46
CA ARG A 677 -59.81 11.39 35.59
C ARG A 677 -59.54 12.88 35.44
N CYS A 678 -58.33 13.27 35.07
CA CYS A 678 -57.93 14.68 34.98
C CYS A 678 -58.55 15.39 33.77
N HIS A 679 -58.73 14.72 32.64
CA HIS A 679 -59.52 15.24 31.52
C HIS A 679 -61.00 15.39 31.91
N GLY A 680 -61.59 14.35 32.49
CA GLY A 680 -62.99 14.41 32.92
C GLY A 680 -63.27 15.47 34.00
N LEU A 681 -62.25 15.87 34.78
CA LEU A 681 -62.30 17.03 35.67
C LEU A 681 -62.07 18.34 34.93
N PHE A 682 -61.17 18.36 33.95
CA PHE A 682 -60.88 19.55 33.14
C PHE A 682 -62.14 20.03 32.41
N ASP A 683 -62.94 19.11 31.89
CA ASP A 683 -64.22 19.39 31.22
C ASP A 683 -65.29 19.99 32.16
N ARG A 684 -65.04 19.99 33.49
CA ARG A 684 -65.93 20.60 34.50
C ARG A 684 -65.55 22.03 34.84
N PHE A 685 -64.46 22.56 34.29
CA PHE A 685 -64.12 23.97 34.50
C PHE A 685 -65.12 24.88 33.80
N GLU A 686 -65.61 25.86 34.54
CA GLU A 686 -66.44 26.94 34.01
C GLU A 686 -65.58 28.20 33.86
N CYS A 687 -65.75 28.91 32.75
CA CYS A 687 -65.09 30.20 32.57
C CYS A 687 -65.76 31.22 33.49
N SER A 688 -64.97 31.90 34.33
CA SER A 688 -65.51 32.96 35.19
C SER A 688 -66.11 34.07 34.34
N SER A 689 -67.44 34.15 34.29
CA SER A 689 -68.19 35.21 33.62
C SER A 689 -68.27 36.50 34.46
N GLN A 690 -67.82 36.46 35.71
CA GLN A 690 -67.81 37.63 36.56
C GLN A 690 -66.76 38.65 36.08
N PRO A 691 -67.16 39.90 35.78
CA PRO A 691 -66.21 40.97 35.54
C PRO A 691 -65.38 41.15 36.82
N LEU A 692 -64.07 40.98 36.70
CA LEU A 692 -63.17 41.15 37.84
C LEU A 692 -63.35 42.56 38.45
N PRO A 693 -63.39 42.68 39.78
CA PRO A 693 -63.58 43.97 40.43
C PRO A 693 -62.38 44.90 40.16
N SER A 694 -62.70 46.08 39.64
CA SER A 694 -61.85 47.24 39.32
C SER A 694 -60.92 47.10 38.11
N GLN A 695 -61.23 47.93 37.13
CA GLN A 695 -60.80 47.98 35.74
C GLN A 695 -59.38 48.53 35.54
N TYR A 696 -58.62 48.78 36.62
CA TYR A 696 -57.39 49.59 36.56
C TYR A 696 -56.06 48.84 36.67
N ASP A 697 -56.06 47.54 36.99
CA ASP A 697 -54.81 46.72 37.03
C ASP A 697 -54.79 45.53 36.05
N LEU A 698 -55.87 45.34 35.27
CA LEU A 698 -56.09 44.13 34.45
C LEU A 698 -55.56 44.19 33.02
N GLN A 699 -54.97 45.31 32.58
CA GLN A 699 -54.28 45.34 31.28
C GLN A 699 -53.03 44.43 31.24
N HIS A 700 -52.64 43.83 32.38
CA HIS A 700 -51.51 42.91 32.48
C HIS A 700 -51.83 41.58 33.18
N SER A 701 -53.10 41.17 33.36
CA SER A 701 -53.32 39.82 33.88
C SER A 701 -53.03 38.79 32.78
N GLU A 702 -51.79 38.31 32.75
CA GLU A 702 -51.31 37.25 31.86
C GLU A 702 -52.03 35.90 32.06
N GLN A 703 -53.08 35.82 32.87
CA GLN A 703 -53.75 34.58 33.26
C GLN A 703 -55.28 34.68 33.11
N GLN A 704 -55.86 33.68 32.47
CA GLN A 704 -57.28 33.37 32.48
C GLN A 704 -57.64 32.58 33.75
N LEU A 705 -58.72 32.99 34.42
CA LEU A 705 -59.26 32.28 35.58
C LEU A 705 -60.36 31.29 35.16
N LEU A 706 -60.24 30.06 35.65
CA LEU A 706 -61.19 28.97 35.49
C LEU A 706 -61.74 28.57 36.86
N LEU A 707 -63.05 28.36 36.95
CA LEU A 707 -63.74 27.97 38.18
C LEU A 707 -64.04 26.48 38.16
N LEU A 708 -63.69 25.77 39.23
CA LEU A 708 -64.04 24.38 39.42
C LEU A 708 -64.97 24.25 40.63
N PRO A 709 -66.16 23.62 40.49
CA PRO A 709 -67.07 23.44 41.61
C PRO A 709 -66.38 22.78 42.81
N ARG A 710 -66.60 23.33 44.01
CA ARG A 710 -65.90 22.91 45.24
C ARG A 710 -65.87 21.39 45.49
N ARG A 711 -66.94 20.68 45.12
CA ARG A 711 -67.05 19.21 45.26
C ARG A 711 -65.96 18.42 44.52
N PHE A 712 -65.32 19.03 43.52
CA PHE A 712 -64.26 18.40 42.74
C PHE A 712 -62.85 18.79 43.19
N GLN A 713 -62.70 19.70 44.16
CA GLN A 713 -61.41 20.25 44.57
C GLN A 713 -60.41 19.16 44.98
N LEU A 714 -60.83 18.19 45.82
CA LEU A 714 -59.93 17.13 46.28
C LEU A 714 -59.43 16.25 45.12
N ASN A 715 -60.29 15.96 44.15
CA ASN A 715 -59.90 15.20 42.95
C ASN A 715 -58.92 16.01 42.08
N ALA A 716 -59.13 17.32 41.99
CA ALA A 716 -58.29 18.23 41.22
C ALA A 716 -56.88 18.39 41.79
N VAL A 717 -56.68 18.22 43.11
CA VAL A 717 -55.34 18.19 43.72
C VAL A 717 -54.48 17.09 43.10
N SER A 718 -55.06 15.89 42.89
CA SER A 718 -54.34 14.78 42.25
C SER A 718 -53.98 15.05 40.78
N CYS A 719 -54.64 16.02 40.14
CA CYS A 719 -54.47 16.39 38.74
C CYS A 719 -53.61 17.64 38.53
N GLN A 720 -53.23 18.32 39.61
CA GLN A 720 -52.50 19.58 39.51
C GLN A 720 -51.17 19.43 38.76
N GLN A 721 -50.38 18.40 39.11
CA GLN A 721 -49.12 18.13 38.40
C GLN A 721 -49.37 17.74 36.94
N TYR A 722 -50.38 16.90 36.69
CA TYR A 722 -50.77 16.51 35.33
C TYR A 722 -51.12 17.74 34.47
N TRP A 723 -51.95 18.65 34.98
CA TRP A 723 -52.32 19.85 34.22
C TRP A 723 -51.16 20.85 34.10
N LEU A 724 -50.31 20.95 35.13
CA LEU A 724 -49.09 21.76 35.03
C LEU A 724 -48.21 21.27 33.87
N GLU A 725 -48.00 19.96 33.77
CA GLU A 725 -47.13 19.31 32.78
C GLU A 725 -47.76 19.10 31.40
N ASN A 726 -49.09 19.01 31.29
CA ASN A 726 -49.77 18.66 30.02
C ASN A 726 -50.66 19.80 29.47
N VAL A 727 -51.14 20.71 30.33
CA VAL A 727 -51.97 21.87 29.94
C VAL A 727 -51.12 23.16 29.92
N GLY A 728 -49.90 23.13 30.46
CA GLY A 728 -48.92 24.22 30.32
C GLY A 728 -49.05 25.34 31.34
N GLY A 729 -49.44 25.02 32.59
CA GLY A 729 -49.44 26.04 33.66
C GLY A 729 -50.75 26.20 34.42
N LEU A 730 -51.73 25.31 34.26
CA LEU A 730 -52.97 25.38 35.02
C LEU A 730 -52.68 25.10 36.51
N GLY A 731 -52.72 26.16 37.32
CA GLY A 731 -52.39 26.09 38.74
C GLY A 731 -53.51 26.63 39.63
N PHE A 732 -53.65 26.08 40.83
CA PHE A 732 -54.60 26.57 41.82
C PHE A 732 -54.21 27.98 42.30
N ARG A 733 -55.20 28.90 42.37
CA ARG A 733 -55.02 30.31 42.74
C ARG A 733 -55.79 30.73 43.98
N GLY A 734 -56.80 29.98 44.40
CA GLY A 734 -57.61 30.29 45.59
C GLY A 734 -59.06 29.89 45.42
N PHE A 735 -59.97 30.58 46.13
CA PHE A 735 -61.41 30.33 46.06
C PHE A 735 -62.18 31.58 45.64
N SER A 736 -63.25 31.39 44.89
CA SER A 736 -64.19 32.46 44.52
C SER A 736 -65.12 32.81 45.69
N ARG A 737 -65.92 33.88 45.54
CA ARG A 737 -66.97 34.23 46.52
C ARG A 737 -68.07 33.16 46.63
N SER A 738 -68.30 32.39 45.57
CA SER A 738 -69.21 31.24 45.56
C SER A 738 -68.59 29.97 46.16
N HIS A 739 -67.36 30.06 46.70
CA HIS A 739 -66.57 28.96 47.23
C HIS A 739 -66.09 27.94 46.19
N ASP A 740 -66.12 28.29 44.90
CA ASP A 740 -65.53 27.46 43.85
C ASP A 740 -64.01 27.60 43.85
N ALA A 741 -63.31 26.52 43.47
CA ALA A 741 -61.86 26.54 43.37
C ALA A 741 -61.43 27.29 42.09
N VAL A 742 -60.56 28.29 42.23
CA VAL A 742 -60.08 29.12 41.15
C VAL A 742 -58.73 28.57 40.67
N TYR A 743 -58.62 28.27 39.39
CA TYR A 743 -57.38 27.91 38.73
C TYR A 743 -57.00 28.99 37.72
N GLY A 744 -55.71 29.31 37.62
CA GLY A 744 -55.17 30.24 36.65
C GLY A 744 -54.47 29.48 35.53
N LEU A 745 -54.78 29.81 34.28
CA LEU A 745 -54.09 29.33 33.08
C LEU A 745 -53.54 30.55 32.34
N PRO A 746 -52.29 30.56 31.82
CA PRO A 746 -51.82 31.68 31.03
C PRO A 746 -52.79 32.04 29.90
N ARG A 747 -53.13 33.32 29.77
CA ARG A 747 -54.14 33.79 28.81
C ARG A 747 -53.82 33.37 27.37
N PRO A 748 -52.56 33.45 26.88
CA PRO A 748 -52.22 32.97 25.56
C PRO A 748 -52.51 31.48 25.36
N LEU A 749 -52.33 30.65 26.40
CA LEU A 749 -52.67 29.23 26.35
C LEU A 749 -54.18 29.01 26.28
N TYR A 750 -54.94 29.73 27.10
CA TYR A 750 -56.40 29.67 27.04
C TYR A 750 -56.93 30.05 25.66
N ASP A 751 -56.40 31.13 25.08
CA ASP A 751 -56.76 31.57 23.73
C ASP A 751 -56.36 30.50 22.69
N LEU A 752 -55.21 29.83 22.86
CA LEU A 752 -54.83 28.66 22.05
C LEU A 752 -55.82 27.49 22.21
N PHE A 753 -56.19 27.10 23.42
CA PHE A 753 -57.13 26.00 23.66
C PHE A 753 -58.49 26.25 23.03
N THR A 754 -59.04 27.44 23.27
CA THR A 754 -60.34 27.83 22.71
C THR A 754 -60.28 27.91 21.18
N TRP A 755 -59.17 28.41 20.63
CA TRP A 755 -58.98 28.51 19.19
C TRP A 755 -58.75 27.13 18.53
N VAL A 756 -57.96 26.24 19.14
CA VAL A 756 -57.78 24.86 18.68
C VAL A 756 -59.10 24.11 18.74
N VAL A 757 -59.89 24.22 19.81
CA VAL A 757 -61.21 23.57 19.88
C VAL A 757 -62.14 24.11 18.78
N LEU A 758 -62.16 25.43 18.56
CA LEU A 758 -62.94 26.04 17.47
C LEU A 758 -62.46 25.57 16.09
N LEU A 759 -61.16 25.39 15.90
CA LEU A 759 -60.59 24.89 14.66
C LEU A 759 -60.73 23.41 14.48
N SER A 760 -60.55 22.58 15.50
CA SER A 760 -60.82 21.16 15.43
C SER A 760 -62.29 20.94 15.11
N PHE A 761 -63.21 21.71 15.69
CA PHE A 761 -64.63 21.63 15.35
C PHE A 761 -64.91 22.08 13.91
N ALA A 762 -64.30 23.19 13.46
CA ALA A 762 -64.44 23.67 12.09
C ALA A 762 -63.80 22.73 11.06
N VAL A 763 -62.57 22.29 11.29
CA VAL A 763 -61.78 21.40 10.43
C VAL A 763 -62.37 20.00 10.41
N TYR A 764 -62.79 19.42 11.54
CA TYR A 764 -63.40 18.09 11.56
C TYR A 764 -64.73 18.07 10.79
N HIS A 765 -65.56 19.12 10.92
CA HIS A 765 -66.79 19.24 10.13
C HIS A 765 -66.57 19.64 8.66
N LEU A 766 -65.45 20.28 8.33
CA LEU A 766 -65.13 20.73 6.95
C LEU A 766 -64.24 19.75 6.17
N VAL A 767 -63.43 18.91 6.82
CA VAL A 767 -62.55 17.93 6.14
C VAL A 767 -63.31 16.69 5.67
N GLU A 768 -64.42 16.31 6.33
CA GLU A 768 -65.31 15.25 5.83
C GLU A 768 -66.12 15.66 4.58
N ARG A 769 -66.13 16.94 4.21
CA ARG A 769 -66.75 17.44 2.97
C ARG A 769 -65.69 18.14 2.13
N ALA A 770 -65.20 17.47 1.09
CA ALA A 770 -64.00 17.79 0.30
C ALA A 770 -63.94 19.15 -0.46
N ASP A 771 -64.40 20.26 0.13
CA ASP A 771 -64.23 21.61 -0.42
C ASP A 771 -63.12 22.36 0.32
N SER A 772 -61.87 22.12 -0.12
CA SER A 772 -60.62 22.69 0.40
C SER A 772 -60.59 24.23 0.60
N PRO A 773 -61.19 25.08 -0.25
CA PRO A 773 -60.92 26.52 -0.17
C PRO A 773 -61.70 27.21 0.97
N ARG A 774 -62.82 26.65 1.45
CA ARG A 774 -63.60 27.15 2.60
C ARG A 774 -62.80 27.22 3.90
N ILE A 775 -61.91 26.26 4.08
CA ILE A 775 -61.04 26.17 5.26
C ILE A 775 -60.01 27.31 5.23
N ALA A 776 -59.50 27.67 4.05
CA ALA A 776 -58.51 28.72 3.90
C ALA A 776 -59.05 30.12 4.23
N TRP A 777 -60.25 30.48 3.77
CA TRP A 777 -60.91 31.74 4.17
C TRP A 777 -61.18 31.79 5.67
N THR A 778 -61.63 30.69 6.26
CA THR A 778 -61.94 30.61 7.70
C THR A 778 -60.68 30.74 8.57
N LEU A 779 -59.59 30.04 8.21
CA LEU A 779 -58.29 30.14 8.90
C LEU A 779 -57.75 31.57 8.90
N LEU A 780 -57.90 32.28 7.78
CA LEU A 780 -57.47 33.67 7.65
C LEU A 780 -58.45 34.68 8.23
N GLY A 781 -59.67 34.26 8.61
CA GLY A 781 -60.73 35.15 9.10
C GLY A 781 -61.31 36.05 8.01
N LEU A 782 -61.32 35.57 6.77
CA LEU A 782 -61.88 36.25 5.60
C LEU A 782 -63.31 35.77 5.32
N ARG A 783 -64.09 36.57 4.60
CA ARG A 783 -65.37 36.12 4.06
C ARG A 783 -65.11 35.16 2.90
N GLU A 784 -65.96 34.14 2.75
CA GLU A 784 -65.87 33.19 1.64
C GLU A 784 -65.98 33.93 0.29
N GLY A 785 -65.10 33.59 -0.66
CA GLY A 785 -65.03 34.25 -1.97
C GLY A 785 -64.33 35.62 -1.98
N GLU A 786 -63.64 36.00 -0.91
CA GLU A 786 -62.81 37.21 -0.90
C GLU A 786 -61.65 37.08 -1.92
N THR A 787 -61.69 37.87 -2.99
CA THR A 787 -60.68 37.88 -4.07
C THR A 787 -59.71 39.07 -3.97
N ASN A 788 -59.92 40.00 -3.04
CA ASN A 788 -59.03 41.14 -2.89
C ASN A 788 -57.68 40.70 -2.30
N ARG A 789 -56.67 40.59 -3.16
CA ARG A 789 -55.29 40.21 -2.76
C ARG A 789 -54.72 41.06 -1.61
N ALA A 790 -55.09 42.34 -1.51
CA ALA A 790 -54.64 43.18 -0.41
C ALA A 790 -55.39 42.89 0.91
N ALA A 791 -56.63 42.42 0.85
CA ALA A 791 -57.34 41.91 2.03
C ALA A 791 -56.74 40.57 2.48
N ILE A 792 -56.50 39.64 1.54
CA ILE A 792 -55.88 38.33 1.82
C ILE A 792 -54.50 38.48 2.46
N ARG A 793 -53.61 39.30 1.89
CA ARG A 793 -52.28 39.56 2.46
C ARG A 793 -52.32 40.18 3.85
N ARG A 794 -53.23 41.13 4.09
CA ARG A 794 -53.39 41.76 5.42
C ARG A 794 -53.91 40.77 6.45
N ALA A 795 -54.84 39.89 6.06
CA ALA A 795 -55.35 38.83 6.91
C ALA A 795 -54.27 37.79 7.24
N TYR A 796 -53.51 37.33 6.24
CA TYR A 796 -52.35 36.45 6.45
C TYR A 796 -51.33 37.09 7.36
N HIS A 797 -50.87 38.32 7.08
CA HIS A 797 -49.88 39.00 7.92
C HIS A 797 -50.34 39.13 9.38
N ARG A 798 -51.63 39.41 9.60
CA ARG A 798 -52.19 39.47 10.96
C ARG A 798 -52.16 38.10 11.65
N ARG A 799 -52.61 37.04 10.95
CA ARG A 799 -52.66 35.67 11.50
C ARG A 799 -51.28 35.06 11.65
N SER A 800 -50.36 35.29 10.72
CA SER A 800 -48.99 34.79 10.80
C SER A 800 -48.25 35.43 11.97
N LEU A 801 -48.40 36.74 12.22
CA LEU A 801 -47.87 37.38 13.43
C LEU A 801 -48.53 36.88 14.71
N GLU A 802 -49.83 36.57 14.66
CA GLU A 802 -50.56 36.01 15.81
C GLU A 802 -50.01 34.63 16.22
N TRP A 803 -49.71 33.79 15.24
CA TRP A 803 -49.29 32.40 15.42
C TRP A 803 -47.79 32.16 15.17
N HIS A 804 -47.00 33.21 14.95
CA HIS A 804 -45.57 33.08 14.63
C HIS A 804 -44.82 32.42 15.78
N PRO A 805 -43.98 31.39 15.56
CA PRO A 805 -43.22 30.72 16.62
C PRO A 805 -42.49 31.69 17.55
N ASP A 806 -41.92 32.77 17.00
CA ASP A 806 -41.19 33.79 17.76
C ASP A 806 -42.04 34.57 18.77
N LYS A 807 -43.31 34.85 18.45
CA LYS A 807 -44.21 35.51 19.41
C LYS A 807 -44.49 34.61 20.61
N TRP A 808 -44.46 33.30 20.37
CA TRP A 808 -44.66 32.31 21.40
C TRP A 808 -43.36 31.88 22.05
N HIS A 809 -42.15 32.26 21.60
CA HIS A 809 -40.89 31.65 22.06
C HIS A 809 -40.70 31.64 23.59
N ALA A 810 -41.04 32.72 24.28
CA ALA A 810 -40.96 32.79 25.75
C ALA A 810 -41.95 31.84 26.45
N LEU A 811 -43.16 31.71 25.88
CA LEU A 811 -44.19 30.81 26.39
C LEU A 811 -43.94 29.36 25.97
N ALA A 812 -43.52 29.15 24.72
CA ALA A 812 -43.21 27.89 24.08
C ALA A 812 -42.11 27.15 24.85
N ALA A 813 -41.09 27.85 25.33
CA ALA A 813 -40.08 27.26 26.22
C ALA A 813 -40.67 26.68 27.52
N ALA A 814 -41.79 27.23 28.00
CA ALA A 814 -42.56 26.73 29.15
C ALA A 814 -43.71 25.78 28.75
N LEU A 815 -44.03 25.67 27.46
CA LEU A 815 -45.07 24.76 26.98
C LEU A 815 -44.56 23.33 26.92
N PRO A 816 -45.43 22.35 27.22
CA PRO A 816 -45.14 20.96 26.95
C PRO A 816 -44.83 20.76 25.45
N PRO A 817 -43.88 19.89 25.08
CA PRO A 817 -43.45 19.73 23.69
C PRO A 817 -44.57 19.45 22.69
N ALA A 818 -45.64 18.76 23.11
CA ALA A 818 -46.82 18.51 22.28
C ALA A 818 -47.46 19.83 21.78
N TRP A 819 -47.58 20.84 22.65
CA TRP A 819 -48.17 22.12 22.29
C TRP A 819 -47.25 22.98 21.43
N GLN A 820 -45.94 22.87 21.60
CA GLN A 820 -44.98 23.51 20.69
C GLN A 820 -45.16 23.01 19.26
N GLN A 821 -45.36 21.69 19.09
CA GLN A 821 -45.63 21.08 17.79
C GLN A 821 -46.99 21.52 17.23
N THR A 822 -48.05 21.55 18.06
CA THR A 822 -49.37 22.04 17.63
C THR A 822 -49.31 23.49 17.15
N LEU A 823 -48.60 24.38 17.86
CA LEU A 823 -48.39 25.77 17.44
C LEU A 823 -47.65 25.86 16.10
N GLY A 824 -46.60 25.05 15.91
CA GLY A 824 -45.91 24.94 14.63
C GLY A 824 -46.85 24.49 13.50
N GLY A 825 -47.66 23.46 13.75
CA GLY A 825 -48.65 22.96 12.79
C GLY A 825 -49.72 23.99 12.43
N VAL A 826 -50.23 24.75 13.42
CA VAL A 826 -51.16 25.86 13.21
C VAL A 826 -50.57 26.92 12.29
N TYR A 827 -49.33 27.34 12.55
CA TYR A 827 -48.64 28.31 11.70
C TYR A 827 -48.45 27.79 10.27
N THR A 828 -48.10 26.51 10.12
CA THR A 828 -48.04 25.85 8.80
C THR A 828 -49.40 25.87 8.10
N LEU A 829 -50.50 25.57 8.79
CA LEU A 829 -51.85 25.62 8.23
C LEU A 829 -52.25 27.03 7.78
N VAL A 830 -51.93 28.06 8.57
CA VAL A 830 -52.16 29.47 8.20
C VAL A 830 -51.37 29.86 6.95
N THR A 831 -50.14 29.36 6.82
CA THR A 831 -49.29 29.59 5.64
C THR A 831 -49.86 28.88 4.41
N GLN A 832 -50.23 27.61 4.54
CA GLN A 832 -50.85 26.83 3.47
C GLN A 832 -52.17 27.44 3.00
N ALA A 833 -53.00 27.93 3.92
CA ALA A 833 -54.25 28.63 3.59
C ALA A 833 -54.00 29.89 2.76
N TYR A 834 -52.95 30.65 3.06
CA TYR A 834 -52.56 31.81 2.26
C TYR A 834 -52.07 31.40 0.87
N ASP A 835 -51.21 30.39 0.78
CA ASP A 835 -50.69 29.90 -0.50
C ASP A 835 -51.81 29.40 -1.43
N GLN A 836 -52.81 28.72 -0.85
CA GLN A 836 -54.01 28.28 -1.58
C GLN A 836 -54.81 29.47 -2.15
N LEU A 837 -55.13 30.48 -1.33
CA LEU A 837 -55.93 31.63 -1.78
C LEU A 837 -55.19 32.60 -2.72
N VAL A 838 -53.86 32.50 -2.83
CA VAL A 838 -53.06 33.32 -3.76
C VAL A 838 -52.84 32.62 -5.10
N ALA A 839 -52.89 31.29 -5.11
CA ALA A 839 -52.78 30.48 -6.32
C ALA A 839 -54.07 30.51 -7.17
N GLU A 840 -55.22 30.70 -6.53
CA GLU A 840 -56.52 31.02 -7.14
C GLU A 840 -56.58 32.50 -7.58
#